data_AF-A0AAE0KJK9-F1
#
_entry.id   AF-A0AAE0KJK9-F1
#
_cell.length_a   1.000
_cell.length_b   1.000
_cell.length_c   1.000
_cell.angle_alpha   90.00
_cell.angle_beta   90.00
_cell.angle_gamma   90.00
#
_symmetry.space_group_name_H-M   'P 1'
#
loop_
_entity.id
_entity.type
_entity.pdbx_description
1 polymer ?
#
loop_
_entity_poly.entity_id
_entity_poly.type
_entity_poly.pdbx_seq_one_letter_code
_entity_poly.pdbx_strand_id
1 'polypeptide(L)'
;MSSDSKTWALLIGIDHYPMPYSSLHGCKNDVDDVSLVLRENLQVPPENILTFVSPNGVLYQDPASSPTRANVVAALKKITDEASEGDFVYIHYSGHGDRVKTARPDLKTAMGVDEVLCTLEADITDVEFGGFLDTMAEKGLLVLAVLDCCHSGGADRNAQTAEQAGGDIANIRRRRSHHQDAKTRGWRNAEIVQSWFHRNRYYNFIAACQTHQHATECTINNRTNGVLTHYFIQALKSFDKAASPITYQGLQSVLDAMVRRSGRHQQPIHLGPLDRIIFGASGSAPASSVIMANVTGIDHDLKSLFLDKGTVAGVCVGDIYDVYRPGQSFLGLGFNFESEPFVRVVVEEVESLNSKATQNPGVGVGTWSDITVGWFAKLFRRANAATVVVSPSPQGSRAMGQLQREWDSYVDLAAPVYLHFDPASAPAKADLVIGIDDSSHFELRDHTGNTLPNIPRVSVDDEDMTERVMKVVKHISSFQTVRQLQHPAATSPPSHNFNLTPEIVPKEYKEQGVLSAQKVEFTNHHNKVLYITILDLSAAYGVSQVFPSQDADSHMVEPGKSIESFTVDFWAPEMLKDDAIRPDFEMTDVLKVIITTEKTNFRHFILPDMDKDLKPRKLRTASIRTPITGSWFVEDRVVISRGPAVKGDTDVGVL
;
A
#
# COMPACT_ATOMS: atom_id res chain seq x y z
N MET A 1 -25.16 -12.91 1.52
CA MET A 1 -25.27 -11.82 0.54
C MET A 1 -26.61 -11.15 0.75
N SER A 2 -26.64 -9.83 0.92
CA SER A 2 -27.82 -9.02 0.59
C SER A 2 -27.72 -8.64 -0.89
N SER A 3 -28.85 -8.51 -1.58
CA SER A 3 -28.91 -8.26 -3.04
C SER A 3 -28.87 -6.79 -3.45
N ASP A 4 -28.87 -5.86 -2.50
CA ASP A 4 -29.23 -4.44 -2.75
C ASP A 4 -28.23 -3.42 -2.16
N SER A 5 -26.93 -3.55 -2.45
CA SER A 5 -25.96 -2.46 -2.19
C SER A 5 -26.09 -1.38 -3.26
N LYS A 6 -26.37 -0.14 -2.86
CA LYS A 6 -26.55 1.00 -3.78
C LYS A 6 -25.24 1.73 -4.03
N THR A 7 -25.17 2.40 -5.17
CA THR A 7 -24.13 3.40 -5.46
C THR A 7 -24.73 4.81 -5.34
N TRP A 8 -23.99 5.70 -4.68
CA TRP A 8 -24.24 7.13 -4.59
C TRP A 8 -23.07 7.89 -5.23
N ALA A 9 -23.36 9.03 -5.86
CA ALA A 9 -22.34 9.88 -6.45
C ALA A 9 -22.55 11.38 -6.12
N LEU A 10 -21.44 12.07 -5.84
CA LEU A 10 -21.37 13.53 -5.73
C LEU A 10 -20.33 14.04 -6.72
N LEU A 11 -20.77 14.83 -7.71
CA LEU A 11 -19.94 15.38 -8.78
C LEU A 11 -19.90 16.90 -8.70
N ILE A 12 -18.70 17.48 -8.66
CA ILE A 12 -18.48 18.91 -8.51
C ILE A 12 -17.47 19.36 -9.57
N GLY A 13 -17.84 20.35 -10.40
CA GLY A 13 -17.00 20.82 -11.50
C GLY A 13 -17.12 22.32 -11.70
N ILE A 14 -16.06 23.06 -11.41
CA ILE A 14 -16.10 24.53 -11.36
C ILE A 14 -15.08 25.10 -12.33
N ASP A 15 -15.56 25.56 -13.50
CA ASP A 15 -14.76 26.31 -14.47
C ASP A 15 -14.74 27.81 -14.13
N HIS A 16 -15.88 28.39 -13.73
CA HIS A 16 -16.00 29.82 -13.46
C HIS A 16 -16.14 30.11 -11.97
N TYR A 17 -15.27 30.97 -11.48
CA TYR A 17 -15.18 31.42 -10.09
C TYR A 17 -15.30 32.95 -10.01
N PRO A 18 -15.77 33.50 -8.88
CA PRO A 18 -15.58 34.92 -8.58
C PRO A 18 -14.09 35.28 -8.45
N MET A 19 -13.77 36.57 -8.64
CA MET A 19 -12.45 37.11 -8.33
C MET A 19 -12.09 36.82 -6.86
N PRO A 20 -10.82 36.45 -6.54
CA PRO A 20 -9.63 36.60 -7.38
C PRO A 20 -9.26 35.40 -8.27
N TYR A 21 -10.02 34.30 -8.24
CA TYR A 21 -9.66 33.06 -8.96
C TYR A 21 -9.78 33.23 -10.48
N SER A 22 -8.82 32.68 -11.22
CA SER A 22 -8.89 32.59 -12.68
C SER A 22 -9.91 31.52 -13.12
N SER A 23 -10.47 31.66 -14.32
CA SER A 23 -11.37 30.63 -14.86
C SER A 23 -10.60 29.45 -15.46
N LEU A 24 -11.10 28.25 -15.20
CA LEU A 24 -10.72 26.97 -15.79
C LEU A 24 -11.65 26.64 -16.98
N HIS A 25 -11.38 25.56 -17.71
CA HIS A 25 -12.06 25.23 -18.98
C HIS A 25 -12.35 23.73 -19.15
N GLY A 26 -11.89 22.87 -18.25
CA GLY A 26 -12.06 21.42 -18.29
C GLY A 26 -12.89 20.81 -17.16
N CYS A 27 -13.19 21.53 -16.09
CA CYS A 27 -13.80 20.98 -14.89
C CYS A 27 -15.25 20.55 -15.09
N LYS A 28 -16.02 21.24 -15.95
CA LYS A 28 -17.32 20.71 -16.38
C LYS A 28 -17.16 19.46 -17.27
N ASN A 29 -16.18 19.44 -18.17
CA ASN A 29 -15.96 18.31 -19.07
C ASN A 29 -15.60 17.04 -18.30
N ASP A 30 -14.78 17.19 -17.25
CA ASP A 30 -14.47 16.13 -16.28
C ASP A 30 -15.72 15.57 -15.62
N VAL A 31 -16.60 16.43 -15.09
CA VAL A 31 -17.88 16.01 -14.51
C VAL A 31 -18.78 15.32 -15.53
N ASP A 32 -18.87 15.82 -16.77
CA ASP A 32 -19.66 15.19 -17.83
C ASP A 32 -19.11 13.78 -18.15
N ASP A 33 -17.79 13.65 -18.31
CA ASP A 33 -17.12 12.40 -18.69
C ASP A 33 -17.21 11.35 -17.55
N VAL A 34 -17.12 11.79 -16.29
CA VAL A 34 -17.31 10.96 -15.09
C VAL A 34 -18.79 10.56 -14.91
N SER A 35 -19.72 11.48 -15.13
CA SER A 35 -21.17 11.22 -15.05
C SER A 35 -21.62 10.19 -16.10
N LEU A 36 -21.02 10.24 -17.29
CA LEU A 36 -21.22 9.24 -18.34
C LEU A 36 -20.79 7.85 -17.86
N VAL A 37 -19.59 7.72 -17.27
CA VAL A 37 -19.11 6.44 -16.70
C VAL A 37 -20.04 5.96 -15.57
N LEU A 38 -20.47 6.83 -14.66
CA LEU A 38 -21.36 6.41 -13.58
C LEU A 38 -22.71 5.88 -14.11
N ARG A 39 -23.27 6.50 -15.15
CA ARG A 39 -24.58 6.11 -15.71
C ARG A 39 -24.50 4.92 -16.65
N GLU A 40 -23.62 4.96 -17.65
CA GLU A 40 -23.55 3.95 -18.70
C GLU A 40 -22.80 2.70 -18.25
N ASN A 41 -21.77 2.86 -17.41
CA ASN A 41 -20.92 1.76 -16.97
C ASN A 41 -21.35 1.22 -15.59
N LEU A 42 -21.48 2.09 -14.58
CA LEU A 42 -21.86 1.65 -13.22
C LEU A 42 -23.37 1.58 -12.97
N GLN A 43 -24.20 1.92 -13.96
CA GLN A 43 -25.68 1.89 -13.88
C GLN A 43 -26.24 2.64 -12.66
N VAL A 44 -25.54 3.70 -12.22
CA VAL A 44 -25.94 4.49 -11.04
C VAL A 44 -27.24 5.24 -11.37
N PRO A 45 -28.31 5.08 -10.57
CA PRO A 45 -29.58 5.77 -10.82
C PRO A 45 -29.39 7.30 -10.82
N PRO A 46 -29.99 8.06 -11.76
CA PRO A 46 -29.80 9.51 -11.84
C PRO A 46 -30.13 10.24 -10.53
N GLU A 47 -31.11 9.77 -9.77
CA GLU A 47 -31.50 10.29 -8.45
C GLU A 47 -30.42 10.15 -7.36
N ASN A 48 -29.48 9.23 -7.55
CA ASN A 48 -28.33 9.02 -6.67
C ASN A 48 -27.08 9.81 -7.12
N ILE A 49 -27.14 10.53 -8.24
CA ILE A 49 -26.02 11.34 -8.77
C ILE A 49 -26.29 12.83 -8.52
N LEU A 50 -25.81 13.34 -7.40
CA LEU A 50 -25.85 14.76 -7.06
C LEU A 50 -24.75 15.49 -7.85
N THR A 51 -25.11 16.48 -8.67
CA THR A 51 -24.17 17.18 -9.56
C THR A 51 -24.27 18.69 -9.38
N PHE A 52 -23.13 19.35 -9.18
CA PHE A 52 -23.01 20.80 -9.03
C PHE A 52 -21.95 21.33 -9.98
N VAL A 53 -22.32 22.21 -10.91
CA VAL A 53 -21.40 22.72 -11.96
C VAL A 53 -21.49 24.22 -12.18
N SER A 54 -20.34 24.84 -12.45
CA SER A 54 -20.19 26.25 -12.82
C SER A 54 -19.37 26.36 -14.11
N PRO A 55 -19.98 26.23 -15.30
CA PRO A 55 -19.26 26.33 -16.57
C PRO A 55 -18.65 27.71 -16.80
N ASN A 56 -17.62 27.74 -17.65
CA ASN A 56 -16.92 28.99 -18.00
C ASN A 56 -17.91 30.08 -18.47
N GLY A 57 -17.84 31.27 -17.87
CA GLY A 57 -18.74 32.39 -18.13
C GLY A 57 -20.10 32.35 -17.42
N VAL A 58 -20.37 31.36 -16.55
CA VAL A 58 -21.65 31.22 -15.81
C VAL A 58 -21.38 31.00 -14.32
N LEU A 59 -21.42 32.06 -13.51
CA LEU A 59 -21.15 31.98 -12.05
C LEU A 59 -22.27 31.26 -11.28
N TYR A 60 -23.52 31.61 -11.58
CA TYR A 60 -24.70 31.08 -10.88
C TYR A 60 -25.69 30.53 -11.91
N GLN A 61 -26.15 29.31 -11.68
CA GLN A 61 -27.23 28.69 -12.44
C GLN A 61 -28.51 28.75 -11.59
N ASP A 62 -29.19 27.62 -11.40
CA ASP A 62 -30.15 27.45 -10.31
C ASP A 62 -29.40 27.47 -8.97
N PRO A 63 -29.81 28.29 -7.98
CA PRO A 63 -29.26 28.26 -6.62
C PRO A 63 -29.22 26.86 -5.99
N ALA A 64 -30.10 25.93 -6.38
CA ALA A 64 -30.11 24.55 -5.93
C ALA A 64 -29.06 23.65 -6.59
N SER A 65 -28.49 24.03 -7.75
CA SER A 65 -27.46 23.26 -8.48
C SER A 65 -26.11 23.97 -8.62
N SER A 66 -25.98 25.20 -8.12
CA SER A 66 -24.69 25.90 -8.05
C SER A 66 -23.73 25.23 -7.05
N PRO A 67 -22.43 25.09 -7.39
CA PRO A 67 -21.40 24.54 -6.50
C PRO A 67 -20.99 25.55 -5.40
N THR A 68 -21.90 25.81 -4.46
CA THR A 68 -21.63 26.55 -3.22
C THR A 68 -21.26 25.60 -2.10
N ARG A 69 -20.54 26.10 -1.09
CA ARG A 69 -20.23 25.37 0.15
C ARG A 69 -21.46 24.72 0.78
N ALA A 70 -22.55 25.48 0.86
CA ALA A 70 -23.79 25.05 1.49
C ALA A 70 -24.39 23.83 0.75
N ASN A 71 -24.45 23.88 -0.58
CA ASN A 71 -24.99 22.81 -1.42
C ASN A 71 -24.13 21.54 -1.36
N VAL A 72 -22.80 21.68 -1.46
CA VAL A 72 -21.87 20.54 -1.38
C VAL A 72 -21.91 19.88 0.01
N VAL A 73 -21.89 20.67 1.09
CA VAL A 73 -22.01 20.13 2.46
C VAL A 73 -23.38 19.50 2.71
N ALA A 74 -24.47 20.06 2.16
CA ALA A 74 -25.80 19.45 2.23
C ALA A 74 -25.85 18.11 1.48
N ALA A 75 -25.20 18.00 0.32
CA ALA A 75 -25.09 16.75 -0.43
C ALA A 75 -24.27 15.68 0.31
N LEU A 76 -23.12 16.06 0.90
CA LEU A 76 -22.31 15.16 1.74
C LEU A 76 -23.11 14.64 2.93
N LYS A 77 -23.87 15.51 3.62
CA LYS A 77 -24.78 15.12 4.71
C LYS A 77 -25.86 14.16 4.22
N LYS A 78 -26.57 14.52 3.13
CA LYS A 78 -27.62 13.69 2.53
C LYS A 78 -27.12 12.27 2.23
N ILE A 79 -25.98 12.13 1.55
CA ILE A 79 -25.39 10.81 1.25
C ILE A 79 -25.01 10.08 2.55
N THR A 80 -24.39 10.77 3.51
CA THR A 80 -24.02 10.19 4.81
C THR A 80 -25.24 9.67 5.57
N ASP A 81 -26.38 10.35 5.49
CA ASP A 81 -27.61 10.00 6.19
C ASP A 81 -28.39 8.89 5.47
N GLU A 82 -28.58 8.99 4.15
CA GLU A 82 -29.42 8.09 3.34
C GLU A 82 -28.74 6.78 2.89
N ALA A 83 -27.41 6.76 2.72
CA ALA A 83 -26.69 5.55 2.32
C ALA A 83 -26.63 4.51 3.45
N SER A 84 -26.70 3.22 3.12
CA SER A 84 -26.68 2.11 4.08
C SER A 84 -25.33 1.41 4.15
N GLU A 85 -25.03 0.70 5.25
CA GLU A 85 -23.80 -0.10 5.39
C GLU A 85 -23.60 -1.02 4.17
N GLY A 86 -22.41 -0.97 3.55
CA GLY A 86 -22.10 -1.68 2.31
C GLY A 86 -22.46 -0.95 1.01
N ASP A 87 -23.15 0.19 1.05
CA ASP A 87 -23.32 1.07 -0.12
C ASP A 87 -21.95 1.64 -0.55
N PHE A 88 -21.81 1.86 -1.85
CA PHE A 88 -20.65 2.53 -2.44
C PHE A 88 -20.92 4.02 -2.64
N VAL A 89 -19.95 4.85 -2.29
CA VAL A 89 -20.02 6.32 -2.42
C VAL A 89 -18.84 6.80 -3.26
N TYR A 90 -19.16 7.42 -4.39
CA TYR A 90 -18.18 8.05 -5.27
C TYR A 90 -18.26 9.58 -5.15
N ILE A 91 -17.13 10.23 -4.90
CA ILE A 91 -17.06 11.70 -4.82
C ILE A 91 -16.03 12.17 -5.85
N HIS A 92 -16.40 13.12 -6.69
CA HIS A 92 -15.51 13.72 -7.67
C HIS A 92 -15.55 15.24 -7.58
N TYR A 93 -14.36 15.84 -7.58
CA TYR A 93 -14.17 17.28 -7.60
C TYR A 93 -13.12 17.62 -8.67
N SER A 94 -13.47 18.50 -9.61
CA SER A 94 -12.51 19.14 -10.52
C SER A 94 -12.66 20.66 -10.40
N GLY A 95 -11.55 21.35 -10.17
CA GLY A 95 -11.55 22.79 -9.88
C GLY A 95 -10.25 23.29 -9.24
N HIS A 96 -10.27 24.52 -8.73
CA HIS A 96 -9.17 25.06 -7.92
C HIS A 96 -9.08 24.37 -6.56
N GLY A 97 -7.86 24.30 -6.04
CA GLY A 97 -7.60 24.01 -4.64
C GLY A 97 -6.52 24.95 -4.13
N ASP A 98 -6.64 25.36 -2.87
CA ASP A 98 -5.86 26.46 -2.27
C ASP A 98 -5.42 26.10 -0.85
N ARG A 99 -4.68 26.99 -0.16
CA ARG A 99 -4.19 26.79 1.20
C ARG A 99 -4.52 27.99 2.09
N VAL A 100 -5.25 27.73 3.17
CA VAL A 100 -5.60 28.71 4.20
C VAL A 100 -4.92 28.36 5.52
N LYS A 101 -4.75 29.33 6.41
CA LYS A 101 -4.26 29.04 7.77
C LYS A 101 -5.27 28.17 8.51
N THR A 102 -4.82 27.10 9.18
CA THR A 102 -5.76 26.18 9.83
C THR A 102 -6.57 26.87 10.93
N ALA A 103 -7.89 26.64 10.91
CA ALA A 103 -8.78 27.02 12.01
C ALA A 103 -8.78 25.98 13.15
N ARG A 104 -8.02 24.88 13.00
CA ARG A 104 -7.98 23.73 13.92
C ARG A 104 -6.55 23.43 14.41
N PRO A 105 -5.94 24.36 15.18
CA PRO A 105 -4.62 24.15 15.81
C PRO A 105 -4.62 23.08 16.93
N ASP A 106 -5.78 22.45 17.18
CA ASP A 106 -5.95 21.26 18.03
C ASP A 106 -5.86 19.94 17.25
N LEU A 107 -5.99 19.99 15.91
CA LEU A 107 -5.83 18.84 15.00
C LEU A 107 -4.56 18.94 14.16
N LYS A 108 -4.16 20.16 13.81
CA LYS A 108 -2.91 20.50 13.13
C LYS A 108 -2.05 21.34 14.04
N THR A 109 -0.76 21.49 13.73
CA THR A 109 0.14 22.34 14.53
C THR A 109 -0.33 23.81 14.51
N ALA A 110 0.11 24.62 15.48
CA ALA A 110 -0.31 26.03 15.59
C ALA A 110 0.09 26.92 14.38
N MET A 111 1.00 26.41 13.53
CA MET A 111 1.44 27.01 12.26
C MET A 111 0.91 26.26 11.02
N GLY A 112 0.02 25.28 11.21
CA GLY A 112 -0.50 24.43 10.15
C GLY A 112 -1.40 25.17 9.16
N VAL A 113 -1.54 24.57 7.97
CA VAL A 113 -2.43 25.02 6.90
C VAL A 113 -3.51 23.98 6.61
N ASP A 114 -4.70 24.46 6.29
CA ASP A 114 -5.77 23.68 5.70
C ASP A 114 -5.66 23.77 4.17
N GLU A 115 -5.66 22.62 3.51
CA GLU A 115 -5.86 22.54 2.08
C GLU A 115 -7.36 22.61 1.83
N VAL A 116 -7.80 23.35 0.81
CA VAL A 116 -9.22 23.65 0.61
C VAL A 116 -9.68 23.36 -0.81
N LEU A 117 -10.92 22.87 -0.91
CA LEU A 117 -11.65 22.78 -2.18
C LEU A 117 -12.39 24.11 -2.37
N CYS A 118 -11.95 24.88 -3.36
CA CYS A 118 -12.53 26.20 -3.64
C CYS A 118 -13.98 26.06 -4.12
N THR A 119 -14.94 26.74 -3.47
CA THR A 119 -16.32 26.81 -3.99
C THR A 119 -16.66 28.21 -4.49
N LEU A 120 -17.89 28.44 -4.97
CA LEU A 120 -18.31 29.77 -5.43
C LEU A 120 -18.35 30.85 -4.33
N GLU A 121 -18.39 30.47 -3.05
CA GLU A 121 -18.66 31.42 -1.95
C GLU A 121 -17.71 31.26 -0.77
N ALA A 122 -17.45 30.03 -0.34
CA ALA A 122 -16.60 29.71 0.82
C ALA A 122 -16.03 28.31 0.68
N ASP A 123 -14.80 28.08 1.13
CA ASP A 123 -14.12 26.83 0.79
C ASP A 123 -14.42 25.71 1.78
N ILE A 124 -14.18 24.47 1.35
CA ILE A 124 -14.30 23.28 2.19
C ILE A 124 -12.89 22.82 2.55
N THR A 125 -12.54 22.84 3.83
CA THR A 125 -11.21 22.41 4.29
C THR A 125 -11.06 20.89 4.22
N ASP A 126 -9.83 20.41 4.08
CA ASP A 126 -9.45 19.01 4.21
C ASP A 126 -9.88 18.41 5.56
N VAL A 127 -9.94 19.25 6.61
CA VAL A 127 -10.47 18.88 7.93
C VAL A 127 -11.96 18.62 7.92
N GLU A 128 -12.75 19.47 7.26
CA GLU A 128 -14.19 19.27 7.12
C GLU A 128 -14.50 18.11 6.17
N PHE A 129 -13.91 18.10 4.98
CA PHE A 129 -14.11 17.06 3.97
C PHE A 129 -13.67 15.69 4.51
N GLY A 130 -12.47 15.61 5.09
CA GLY A 130 -11.96 14.39 5.73
C GLY A 130 -12.85 13.89 6.86
N GLY A 131 -13.50 14.78 7.62
CA GLY A 131 -14.46 14.40 8.66
C GLY A 131 -15.75 13.77 8.11
N PHE A 132 -16.22 14.19 6.93
CA PHE A 132 -17.33 13.50 6.24
C PHE A 132 -16.90 12.11 5.76
N LEU A 133 -15.72 11.99 5.15
CA LEU A 133 -15.19 10.69 4.69
C LEU A 133 -14.97 9.70 5.85
N ASP A 134 -14.47 10.19 6.99
CA ASP A 134 -14.36 9.41 8.22
C ASP A 134 -15.74 8.92 8.68
N THR A 135 -16.73 9.81 8.76
CA THR A 135 -18.10 9.47 9.21
C THR A 135 -18.78 8.45 8.30
N MET A 136 -18.60 8.60 6.98
CA MET A 136 -19.09 7.63 5.99
C MET A 136 -18.42 6.26 6.17
N ALA A 137 -17.10 6.22 6.34
CA ALA A 137 -16.38 4.96 6.53
C ALA A 137 -16.68 4.30 7.89
N GLU A 138 -16.89 5.08 8.96
CA GLU A 138 -17.38 4.61 10.27
C GLU A 138 -18.78 3.99 10.19
N LYS A 139 -19.65 4.48 9.28
CA LYS A 139 -20.96 3.87 8.97
C LYS A 139 -20.84 2.61 8.10
N GLY A 140 -19.62 2.19 7.73
CA GLY A 140 -19.39 1.04 6.86
C GLY A 140 -19.71 1.29 5.38
N LEU A 141 -19.71 2.56 4.94
CA LEU A 141 -19.80 2.91 3.54
C LEU A 141 -18.46 2.73 2.83
N LEU A 142 -18.49 2.34 1.56
CA LEU A 142 -17.29 2.16 0.75
C LEU A 142 -17.05 3.42 -0.07
N VAL A 143 -16.14 4.27 0.40
CA VAL A 143 -15.94 5.59 -0.19
C VAL A 143 -14.71 5.63 -1.10
N LEU A 144 -14.89 6.18 -2.31
CA LEU A 144 -13.82 6.64 -3.20
C LEU A 144 -14.00 8.12 -3.49
N ALA A 145 -13.03 8.94 -3.09
CA ALA A 145 -12.94 10.34 -3.50
C ALA A 145 -11.86 10.52 -4.58
N VAL A 146 -12.14 11.31 -5.62
CA VAL A 146 -11.21 11.63 -6.72
C VAL A 146 -11.17 13.14 -6.88
N LEU A 147 -10.03 13.78 -6.59
CA LEU A 147 -9.86 15.23 -6.61
C LEU A 147 -8.85 15.66 -7.69
N ASP A 148 -9.36 16.30 -8.75
CA ASP A 148 -8.56 16.92 -9.80
C ASP A 148 -8.38 18.43 -9.52
N CYS A 149 -7.54 18.72 -8.52
CA CYS A 149 -7.22 20.08 -8.10
C CYS A 149 -5.80 20.20 -7.54
N CYS A 150 -5.25 21.42 -7.59
CA CYS A 150 -3.99 21.77 -6.92
C CYS A 150 -4.12 21.60 -5.40
N HIS A 151 -2.99 21.37 -4.73
CA HIS A 151 -2.91 21.34 -3.26
C HIS A 151 -3.92 20.36 -2.61
N SER A 152 -3.93 19.12 -3.10
CA SER A 152 -4.76 18.01 -2.58
C SER A 152 -3.92 16.92 -1.88
N GLY A 153 -2.81 17.29 -1.24
CA GLY A 153 -1.87 16.35 -0.62
C GLY A 153 -0.92 16.86 0.51
N GLY A 154 -0.71 18.17 0.68
CA GLY A 154 -0.08 18.85 1.85
C GLY A 154 1.40 18.56 2.18
N ALA A 155 2.36 19.50 2.23
CA ALA A 155 2.38 20.97 2.08
C ALA A 155 3.36 21.38 0.93
N ASP A 156 3.93 22.58 0.74
CA ASP A 156 4.02 23.88 1.45
C ASP A 156 4.11 25.06 0.44
N ARG A 157 3.79 26.29 0.89
CA ARG A 157 4.49 27.59 0.64
C ARG A 157 3.61 28.80 0.97
N ASN A 158 4.10 29.66 1.88
CA ASN A 158 3.73 31.08 2.11
C ASN A 158 2.39 31.62 1.54
N ALA A 159 1.39 31.80 2.42
CA ALA A 159 0.33 32.79 2.21
C ALA A 159 -0.01 33.50 3.53
N GLN A 160 -0.03 34.83 3.51
CA GLN A 160 -0.52 35.67 4.61
C GLN A 160 -2.03 35.88 4.49
N THR A 161 -2.70 36.02 5.64
CA THR A 161 -4.03 36.65 5.83
C THR A 161 -5.21 36.16 4.98
N ALA A 162 -6.04 35.32 5.60
CA ALA A 162 -7.49 35.50 5.60
C ALA A 162 -8.05 35.03 6.96
N GLU A 163 -9.07 35.69 7.48
CA GLU A 163 -9.61 35.47 8.82
C GLU A 163 -11.08 35.00 8.75
N GLN A 164 -11.49 34.19 9.71
CA GLN A 164 -12.88 33.87 10.08
C GLN A 164 -13.76 33.06 9.10
N ALA A 165 -14.10 31.83 9.52
CA ALA A 165 -15.49 31.40 9.65
C ALA A 165 -15.59 30.26 10.67
N GLY A 166 -16.41 30.43 11.72
CA GLY A 166 -16.65 29.39 12.73
C GLY A 166 -18.15 29.11 12.87
N GLY A 167 -18.52 27.83 12.97
CA GLY A 167 -19.90 27.39 13.21
C GLY A 167 -20.04 25.86 13.22
N ASP A 168 -20.87 25.34 14.12
CA ASP A 168 -21.48 23.99 14.10
C ASP A 168 -20.61 22.71 14.17
N ILE A 169 -19.42 22.76 14.75
CA ILE A 169 -18.59 21.54 15.03
C ILE A 169 -18.84 20.95 16.45
N ALA A 170 -19.59 21.64 17.32
CA ALA A 170 -19.72 21.29 18.74
C ALA A 170 -20.21 19.85 19.03
N ASN A 171 -21.04 19.27 18.15
CA ASN A 171 -21.61 17.94 18.35
C ASN A 171 -20.66 16.77 18.00
N ILE A 172 -19.62 16.99 17.16
CA ILE A 172 -18.62 15.96 16.82
C ILE A 172 -17.81 15.55 18.07
N ARG A 173 -17.64 16.48 19.02
CA ARG A 173 -16.84 16.29 20.24
C ARG A 173 -17.44 15.25 21.21
N ARG A 174 -18.74 14.94 21.12
CA ARG A 174 -19.44 14.07 22.10
C ARG A 174 -19.41 12.57 21.78
N ARG A 175 -19.03 12.14 20.58
CA ARG A 175 -18.90 10.71 20.22
C ARG A 175 -17.48 10.15 20.39
N ARG A 176 -16.44 10.98 20.26
CA ARG A 176 -15.04 10.53 20.39
C ARG A 176 -14.60 10.12 21.80
N SER A 177 -15.35 10.48 22.85
CA SER A 177 -15.05 10.06 24.23
C SER A 177 -15.49 8.65 24.60
N HIS A 178 -16.11 7.89 23.68
CA HIS A 178 -16.57 6.52 23.94
C HIS A 178 -16.00 5.44 23.00
N HIS A 179 -15.12 5.78 22.05
CA HIS A 179 -14.30 4.80 21.35
C HIS A 179 -12.96 4.56 22.07
N GLN A 180 -13.07 3.94 23.24
CA GLN A 180 -12.06 2.96 23.63
C GLN A 180 -12.16 1.76 22.66
N ASP A 181 -11.01 1.29 22.17
CA ASP A 181 -10.80 -0.07 21.66
C ASP A 181 -11.87 -0.67 20.72
N ALA A 182 -11.98 -0.12 19.51
CA ALA A 182 -12.19 -1.00 18.36
C ALA A 182 -10.86 -1.69 18.01
N LYS A 183 -10.56 -2.83 18.68
CA LYS A 183 -9.37 -3.64 18.41
C LYS A 183 -9.37 -4.18 16.98
N THR A 184 -8.85 -3.41 16.03
CA THR A 184 -8.54 -3.87 14.67
C THR A 184 -7.46 -4.95 14.75
N ARG A 185 -7.92 -6.20 14.69
CA ARG A 185 -7.08 -7.39 14.85
C ARG A 185 -6.14 -7.61 13.66
N GLY A 186 -5.01 -6.93 13.70
CA GLY A 186 -3.81 -7.30 12.95
C GLY A 186 -3.31 -6.23 12.00
N TRP A 187 -2.56 -5.26 12.55
CA TRP A 187 -1.29 -4.69 12.06
C TRP A 187 -0.74 -3.83 13.22
N ARG A 188 0.36 -4.26 13.85
CA ARG A 188 1.17 -3.45 14.78
C ARG A 188 2.61 -3.95 14.76
N ASN A 189 3.53 -3.02 14.55
CA ASN A 189 4.89 -2.87 15.12
C ASN A 189 5.52 -1.67 14.40
N ALA A 190 6.23 -0.83 15.17
CA ALA A 190 6.59 0.56 14.85
C ALA A 190 5.38 1.44 14.47
N GLU A 191 4.92 2.31 15.39
CA GLU A 191 3.84 3.29 15.12
C GLU A 191 4.41 4.71 15.03
N ILE A 192 4.08 5.44 13.96
CA ILE A 192 4.29 6.90 13.89
C ILE A 192 3.22 7.57 14.77
N VAL A 193 3.64 8.42 15.71
CA VAL A 193 2.72 9.24 16.51
C VAL A 193 1.81 10.03 15.56
N GLN A 194 0.51 9.73 15.56
CA GLN A 194 -0.40 10.16 14.50
C GLN A 194 -0.58 11.69 14.47
N SER A 195 0.09 12.34 13.52
CA SER A 195 -0.26 13.68 13.05
C SER A 195 -1.46 13.61 12.10
N TRP A 196 -2.14 14.73 11.87
CA TRP A 196 -3.19 14.85 10.86
C TRP A 196 -2.74 14.33 9.47
N PHE A 197 -1.46 14.56 9.14
CA PHE A 197 -0.81 14.13 7.91
C PHE A 197 -0.48 12.63 7.85
N HIS A 198 -0.74 11.85 8.92
CA HIS A 198 -0.33 10.43 9.07
C HIS A 198 -1.43 9.49 9.60
N ARG A 199 -2.72 9.86 9.50
CA ARG A 199 -3.87 9.02 9.92
C ARG A 199 -4.21 7.86 8.98
N ASN A 200 -4.54 6.68 9.54
CA ASN A 200 -5.09 5.55 8.78
C ASN A 200 -6.51 5.87 8.28
N ARG A 201 -6.82 5.57 7.01
CA ARG A 201 -8.09 5.91 6.36
C ARG A 201 -8.79 4.62 5.91
N TYR A 202 -10.05 4.43 6.33
CA TYR A 202 -10.87 3.28 5.91
C TYR A 202 -11.56 3.49 4.55
N TYR A 203 -11.25 4.59 3.87
CA TYR A 203 -11.73 4.97 2.53
C TYR A 203 -10.56 5.13 1.55
N ASN A 204 -10.86 5.09 0.25
CA ASN A 204 -9.87 5.34 -0.80
C ASN A 204 -9.99 6.78 -1.34
N PHE A 205 -8.85 7.37 -1.68
CA PHE A 205 -8.75 8.77 -2.08
C PHE A 205 -7.67 8.91 -3.15
N ILE A 206 -8.01 9.50 -4.29
CA ILE A 206 -7.07 9.76 -5.40
C ILE A 206 -6.98 11.27 -5.60
N ALA A 207 -5.79 11.84 -5.47
CA ALA A 207 -5.52 13.26 -5.70
C ALA A 207 -4.65 13.45 -6.95
N ALA A 208 -4.86 14.59 -7.62
CA ALA A 208 -4.31 14.86 -8.95
C ALA A 208 -2.80 14.85 -9.02
N CYS A 209 -2.15 15.41 -7.99
CA CYS A 209 -0.73 15.66 -7.99
C CYS A 209 -0.15 15.50 -6.58
N GLN A 210 1.17 15.39 -6.51
CA GLN A 210 1.88 15.48 -5.24
C GLN A 210 1.76 16.88 -4.64
N THR A 211 2.06 17.00 -3.35
CA THR A 211 1.86 18.18 -2.49
C THR A 211 2.54 19.48 -2.98
N HIS A 212 3.61 19.31 -3.76
CA HIS A 212 4.51 20.33 -4.31
C HIS A 212 4.32 20.52 -5.83
N GLN A 213 3.45 19.74 -6.46
CA GLN A 213 3.08 19.85 -7.86
C GLN A 213 1.78 20.66 -8.00
N HIS A 214 1.50 21.10 -9.22
CA HIS A 214 0.22 21.69 -9.59
C HIS A 214 -0.55 20.73 -10.49
N ALA A 215 -1.85 20.58 -10.24
CA ALA A 215 -2.75 19.96 -11.19
C ALA A 215 -2.83 20.83 -12.46
N THR A 216 -2.92 20.22 -13.63
CA THR A 216 -2.97 20.95 -14.91
C THR A 216 -4.10 20.46 -15.78
N GLU A 217 -4.66 21.36 -16.59
CA GLU A 217 -5.57 20.99 -17.67
C GLU A 217 -4.77 20.45 -18.88
N CYS A 218 -5.35 19.51 -19.61
CA CYS A 218 -4.88 19.08 -20.92
C CYS A 218 -5.98 19.26 -21.98
N THR A 219 -5.61 19.87 -23.10
CA THR A 219 -6.44 19.86 -24.30
C THR A 219 -6.03 18.70 -25.19
N ILE A 220 -6.93 17.73 -25.38
CA ILE A 220 -6.72 16.55 -26.21
C ILE A 220 -7.92 16.49 -27.18
N ASN A 221 -7.65 16.36 -28.48
CA ASN A 221 -8.69 16.37 -29.54
C ASN A 221 -9.68 17.55 -29.44
N ASN A 222 -9.17 18.76 -29.15
CA ASN A 222 -9.94 20.00 -28.95
C ASN A 222 -10.94 19.99 -27.76
N ARG A 223 -10.87 19.02 -26.85
CA ARG A 223 -11.58 19.04 -25.56
C ARG A 223 -10.56 19.26 -24.44
N THR A 224 -10.85 20.19 -23.53
CA THR A 224 -10.02 20.42 -22.33
C THR A 224 -10.59 19.64 -21.16
N ASN A 225 -9.73 18.97 -20.40
CA ASN A 225 -10.05 18.16 -19.22
C ASN A 225 -8.93 18.35 -18.18
N GLY A 226 -9.20 18.02 -16.92
CA GLY A 226 -8.16 17.82 -15.92
C GLY A 226 -7.30 16.58 -16.24
N VAL A 227 -5.98 16.69 -16.03
CA VAL A 227 -5.04 15.60 -16.37
C VAL A 227 -5.30 14.34 -15.55
N LEU A 228 -5.69 14.44 -14.27
CA LEU A 228 -6.03 13.25 -13.49
C LEU A 228 -7.27 12.59 -14.07
N THR A 229 -8.34 13.34 -14.26
CA THR A 229 -9.65 12.81 -14.66
C THR A 229 -9.57 12.14 -16.03
N HIS A 230 -8.88 12.79 -16.97
CA HIS A 230 -8.65 12.23 -18.30
C HIS A 230 -7.96 10.86 -18.25
N TYR A 231 -6.82 10.75 -17.55
CA TYR A 231 -6.08 9.50 -17.48
C TYR A 231 -6.70 8.47 -16.52
N PHE A 232 -7.44 8.89 -15.50
CA PHE A 232 -8.24 8.01 -14.64
C PHE A 232 -9.34 7.32 -15.45
N ILE A 233 -10.08 8.06 -16.28
CA ILE A 233 -11.09 7.49 -17.18
C ILE A 233 -10.44 6.59 -18.24
N GLN A 234 -9.28 6.96 -18.81
CA GLN A 234 -8.56 6.08 -19.72
C GLN A 234 -8.08 4.79 -19.04
N ALA A 235 -7.57 4.87 -17.81
CA ALA A 235 -7.14 3.71 -17.04
C ALA A 235 -8.33 2.78 -16.76
N LEU A 236 -9.46 3.32 -16.28
CA LEU A 236 -10.70 2.55 -16.13
C LEU A 236 -11.15 1.89 -17.44
N LYS A 237 -11.13 2.62 -18.57
CA LYS A 237 -11.47 2.07 -19.90
C LYS A 237 -10.47 1.03 -20.40
N SER A 238 -9.20 1.07 -19.97
CA SER A 238 -8.23 0.01 -20.28
C SER A 238 -8.57 -1.33 -19.60
N PHE A 239 -9.34 -1.29 -18.51
CA PHE A 239 -9.84 -2.46 -17.80
C PHE A 239 -11.25 -2.92 -18.24
N ASP A 240 -11.85 -2.30 -19.25
CA ASP A 240 -13.19 -2.61 -19.80
C ASP A 240 -13.39 -4.09 -20.18
N LYS A 241 -12.29 -4.83 -20.35
CA LYS A 241 -12.28 -6.26 -20.72
C LYS A 241 -11.64 -7.18 -19.68
N ALA A 242 -11.27 -6.68 -18.49
CA ALA A 242 -10.46 -7.43 -17.51
C ALA A 242 -11.18 -8.67 -16.92
N ALA A 243 -10.53 -9.84 -16.96
CA ALA A 243 -11.06 -11.08 -16.35
C ALA A 243 -10.98 -11.11 -14.81
N SER A 244 -10.14 -10.26 -14.23
CA SER A 244 -9.84 -10.24 -12.80
C SER A 244 -10.37 -8.95 -12.17
N PRO A 245 -10.89 -9.00 -10.93
CA PRO A 245 -11.19 -7.79 -10.18
C PRO A 245 -9.95 -6.89 -10.06
N ILE A 246 -10.05 -5.68 -10.60
CA ILE A 246 -8.95 -4.71 -10.53
C ILE A 246 -8.92 -4.10 -9.12
N THR A 247 -7.73 -4.09 -8.52
CA THR A 247 -7.51 -3.41 -7.24
C THR A 247 -7.13 -1.95 -7.45
N TYR A 248 -7.30 -1.13 -6.43
CA TYR A 248 -6.81 0.25 -6.45
C TYR A 248 -5.32 0.34 -6.77
N GLN A 249 -4.52 -0.66 -6.36
CA GLN A 249 -3.11 -0.80 -6.79
C GLN A 249 -2.96 -0.96 -8.31
N GLY A 250 -3.73 -1.85 -8.94
CA GLY A 250 -3.66 -2.07 -10.39
C GLY A 250 -4.05 -0.82 -11.18
N LEU A 251 -5.11 -0.13 -10.76
CA LEU A 251 -5.51 1.16 -11.32
C LEU A 251 -4.40 2.21 -11.15
N GLN A 252 -3.84 2.35 -9.94
CA GLN A 252 -2.80 3.33 -9.67
C GLN A 252 -1.55 3.09 -10.53
N SER A 253 -1.14 1.83 -10.72
CA SER A 253 0.00 1.49 -11.58
C SER A 253 -0.22 1.85 -13.06
N VAL A 254 -1.42 1.59 -13.60
CA VAL A 254 -1.77 1.96 -14.98
C VAL A 254 -1.93 3.47 -15.14
N LEU A 255 -2.59 4.14 -14.19
CA LEU A 255 -2.73 5.59 -14.15
C LEU A 255 -1.37 6.29 -14.13
N ASP A 256 -0.47 5.89 -13.23
CA ASP A 256 0.90 6.44 -13.16
C ASP A 256 1.68 6.19 -14.46
N ALA A 257 1.51 5.03 -15.10
CA ALA A 257 2.15 4.74 -16.39
C ALA A 257 1.63 5.62 -17.52
N MET A 258 0.31 5.84 -17.60
CA MET A 258 -0.32 6.72 -18.60
C MET A 258 0.12 8.18 -18.42
N VAL A 259 0.07 8.70 -17.18
CA VAL A 259 0.47 10.08 -16.90
C VAL A 259 1.96 10.28 -17.17
N ARG A 260 2.85 9.36 -16.74
CA ARG A 260 4.29 9.43 -17.08
C ARG A 260 4.53 9.46 -18.58
N ARG A 261 3.88 8.58 -19.35
CA ARG A 261 4.02 8.51 -20.82
C ARG A 261 3.59 9.81 -21.52
N SER A 262 2.69 10.58 -20.92
CA SER A 262 2.24 11.87 -21.46
C SER A 262 3.25 13.01 -21.34
N GLY A 263 4.36 12.83 -20.61
CA GLY A 263 5.36 13.87 -20.36
C GLY A 263 4.90 14.99 -19.40
N ARG A 264 3.72 14.86 -18.80
CA ARG A 264 3.17 15.84 -17.83
C ARG A 264 3.91 15.75 -16.49
N HIS A 265 4.14 16.91 -15.88
CA HIS A 265 4.84 17.04 -14.59
C HIS A 265 3.87 16.91 -13.40
N GLN A 266 2.98 15.91 -13.48
CA GLN A 266 1.91 15.64 -12.53
C GLN A 266 1.96 14.15 -12.18
N GLN A 267 1.83 13.80 -10.89
CA GLN A 267 1.82 12.42 -10.42
C GLN A 267 0.64 12.19 -9.49
N PRO A 268 -0.38 11.43 -9.93
CA PRO A 268 -1.47 11.01 -9.06
C PRO A 268 -0.99 10.29 -7.81
N ILE A 269 -1.67 10.56 -6.70
CA ILE A 269 -1.45 9.87 -5.42
C ILE A 269 -2.73 9.17 -4.99
N HIS A 270 -2.61 7.90 -4.60
CA HIS A 270 -3.66 7.16 -3.93
C HIS A 270 -3.35 7.08 -2.43
N LEU A 271 -4.35 7.34 -1.59
CA LEU A 271 -4.32 7.15 -0.14
C LEU A 271 -5.42 6.16 0.25
N GLY A 272 -5.10 5.24 1.15
CA GLY A 272 -6.02 4.19 1.62
C GLY A 272 -5.78 2.79 1.01
N PRO A 273 -6.63 1.80 1.34
CA PRO A 273 -6.35 0.37 1.13
C PRO A 273 -6.25 -0.07 -0.35
N LEU A 274 -5.04 -0.01 -0.88
CA LEU A 274 -4.66 -0.37 -2.26
C LEU A 274 -5.04 -1.79 -2.71
N ASP A 275 -5.20 -2.75 -1.79
CA ASP A 275 -5.58 -4.14 -2.09
C ASP A 275 -7.10 -4.39 -2.12
N ARG A 276 -7.93 -3.36 -1.93
CA ARG A 276 -9.37 -3.43 -2.20
C ARG A 276 -9.65 -3.48 -3.70
N ILE A 277 -10.69 -4.21 -4.06
CA ILE A 277 -11.29 -4.20 -5.40
C ILE A 277 -11.98 -2.84 -5.61
N ILE A 278 -11.76 -2.21 -6.77
CA ILE A 278 -12.41 -0.95 -7.13
C ILE A 278 -13.91 -1.21 -7.33
N PHE A 279 -14.76 -0.36 -6.75
CA PHE A 279 -16.23 -0.50 -6.77
C PHE A 279 -16.78 -1.78 -6.08
N GLY A 280 -15.93 -2.59 -5.42
CA GLY A 280 -16.33 -3.89 -4.84
C GLY A 280 -16.87 -3.84 -3.41
N ALA A 281 -18.05 -4.43 -3.17
CA ALA A 281 -18.85 -4.30 -1.94
C ALA A 281 -18.26 -4.92 -0.64
N SER A 282 -17.23 -5.77 -0.72
CA SER A 282 -16.36 -6.19 0.41
C SER A 282 -15.39 -7.26 -0.05
N GLY A 283 -14.12 -6.90 -0.22
CA GLY A 283 -13.08 -7.88 -0.52
C GLY A 283 -11.69 -7.27 -0.48
N SER A 284 -10.87 -7.73 0.45
CA SER A 284 -9.42 -7.69 0.25
C SER A 284 -9.09 -8.69 -0.86
N ALA A 285 -8.47 -8.21 -1.94
CA ALA A 285 -7.87 -9.11 -2.91
C ALA A 285 -6.84 -9.97 -2.16
N PRO A 286 -6.89 -11.31 -2.28
CA PRO A 286 -6.03 -12.19 -1.50
C PRO A 286 -4.58 -12.07 -1.98
N ALA A 287 -3.80 -11.18 -1.35
CA ALA A 287 -2.34 -11.10 -1.47
C ALA A 287 -1.77 -11.02 -2.91
N SER A 288 -2.60 -10.74 -3.92
CA SER A 288 -2.29 -11.12 -5.30
C SER A 288 -1.30 -10.19 -5.99
N SER A 289 -0.95 -9.04 -5.42
CA SER A 289 -0.08 -8.04 -6.06
C SER A 289 1.39 -8.45 -6.19
N VAL A 290 1.81 -9.56 -5.56
CA VAL A 290 3.14 -10.19 -5.74
C VAL A 290 3.11 -11.37 -6.72
N ILE A 291 1.90 -11.88 -7.00
CA ILE A 291 1.64 -13.00 -7.90
C ILE A 291 1.25 -12.46 -9.29
N MET A 292 0.58 -11.31 -9.36
CA MET A 292 0.07 -10.73 -10.59
C MET A 292 0.98 -9.61 -11.11
N ALA A 293 1.27 -9.64 -12.41
CA ALA A 293 1.96 -8.62 -13.18
C ALA A 293 1.10 -8.21 -14.39
N ASN A 294 1.17 -6.96 -14.82
CA ASN A 294 0.52 -6.46 -16.02
C ASN A 294 1.47 -6.54 -17.23
N VAL A 295 0.94 -6.94 -18.38
CA VAL A 295 1.65 -6.89 -19.67
C VAL A 295 1.65 -5.43 -20.16
N THR A 296 2.82 -4.79 -20.11
CA THR A 296 3.01 -3.36 -20.44
C THR A 296 3.50 -3.10 -21.85
N GLY A 297 4.14 -4.10 -22.48
CA GLY A 297 4.65 -4.05 -23.85
C GLY A 297 4.78 -5.46 -24.42
N ILE A 298 4.77 -5.59 -25.74
CA ILE A 298 4.89 -6.87 -26.45
C ILE A 298 5.75 -6.66 -27.69
N ASP A 299 6.67 -7.60 -27.91
CA ASP A 299 7.38 -7.81 -29.16
C ASP A 299 6.86 -9.11 -29.78
N HIS A 300 6.08 -8.99 -30.86
CA HIS A 300 5.49 -10.14 -31.54
C HIS A 300 6.51 -10.90 -32.40
N ASP A 301 7.57 -10.23 -32.87
CA ASP A 301 8.60 -10.82 -33.74
C ASP A 301 9.56 -11.68 -32.91
N LEU A 302 10.02 -11.16 -31.77
CA LEU A 302 10.89 -11.87 -30.82
C LEU A 302 10.11 -12.78 -29.86
N LYS A 303 8.79 -12.79 -29.93
CA LYS A 303 7.88 -13.48 -28.99
C LYS A 303 8.22 -13.22 -27.53
N SER A 304 8.37 -11.94 -27.19
CA SER A 304 8.63 -11.49 -25.83
C SER A 304 7.61 -10.46 -25.37
N LEU A 305 7.43 -10.33 -24.06
CA LEU A 305 6.55 -9.35 -23.45
C LEU A 305 7.24 -8.72 -22.24
N PHE A 306 6.75 -7.55 -21.85
CA PHE A 306 7.24 -6.79 -20.71
C PHE A 306 6.20 -6.80 -19.59
N LEU A 307 6.67 -7.00 -18.36
CA LEU A 307 5.87 -7.05 -17.14
C LEU A 307 6.20 -5.86 -16.23
N ASP A 308 5.20 -5.27 -15.58
CA ASP A 308 5.35 -4.18 -14.59
C ASP A 308 5.92 -4.61 -13.22
N LYS A 309 6.71 -5.68 -13.20
CA LYS A 309 7.34 -6.26 -12.01
C LYS A 309 8.79 -6.58 -12.31
N GLY A 310 9.71 -6.07 -11.48
CA GLY A 310 11.15 -6.33 -11.58
C GLY A 310 11.76 -6.87 -10.28
N THR A 311 13.07 -6.68 -10.12
CA THR A 311 13.87 -7.08 -8.94
C THR A 311 13.46 -6.39 -7.64
N VAL A 312 12.65 -5.34 -7.69
CA VAL A 312 12.01 -4.79 -6.49
C VAL A 312 10.79 -5.61 -6.06
N ALA A 313 10.06 -6.24 -7.00
CA ALA A 313 8.67 -6.69 -6.77
C ALA A 313 8.47 -8.21 -6.59
N GLY A 314 9.53 -9.01 -6.72
CA GLY A 314 9.45 -10.48 -6.65
C GLY A 314 10.28 -11.17 -7.73
N VAL A 315 10.62 -10.47 -8.81
CA VAL A 315 10.92 -11.16 -10.06
C VAL A 315 12.39 -11.55 -10.16
N CYS A 316 12.63 -12.81 -10.51
CA CYS A 316 13.94 -13.36 -10.83
C CYS A 316 13.96 -13.92 -12.26
N VAL A 317 15.13 -13.95 -12.89
CA VAL A 317 15.34 -14.68 -14.15
C VAL A 317 14.98 -16.15 -13.94
N GLY A 318 14.20 -16.71 -14.87
CA GLY A 318 13.63 -18.06 -14.82
C GLY A 318 12.27 -18.16 -14.14
N ASP A 319 11.73 -17.10 -13.53
CA ASP A 319 10.36 -17.09 -13.01
C ASP A 319 9.38 -17.37 -14.16
N ILE A 320 8.36 -18.18 -13.89
CA ILE A 320 7.36 -18.59 -14.87
C ILE A 320 6.02 -17.94 -14.53
N TYR A 321 5.44 -17.26 -15.51
CA TYR A 321 4.10 -16.68 -15.41
C TYR A 321 3.16 -17.32 -16.44
N ASP A 322 1.93 -17.55 -16.01
CA ASP A 322 0.79 -17.88 -16.85
C ASP A 322 0.08 -16.58 -17.25
N VAL A 323 0.04 -16.31 -18.55
CA VAL A 323 -0.61 -15.14 -19.14
C VAL A 323 -2.05 -15.50 -19.48
N TYR A 324 -2.99 -14.69 -19.01
CA TYR A 324 -4.41 -14.92 -19.21
C TYR A 324 -5.00 -13.84 -20.10
N ARG A 325 -5.98 -14.26 -20.91
CA ARG A 325 -6.81 -13.31 -21.64
C ARG A 325 -7.68 -12.53 -20.65
N PRO A 326 -7.85 -11.22 -20.85
CA PRO A 326 -8.96 -10.46 -20.29
C PRO A 326 -10.32 -11.05 -20.74
N GLY A 327 -10.90 -11.91 -19.89
CA GLY A 327 -12.24 -12.48 -20.02
C GLY A 327 -13.33 -11.51 -19.53
N GLN A 328 -14.58 -11.73 -19.93
CA GLN A 328 -15.65 -10.76 -19.69
C GLN A 328 -16.20 -10.81 -18.26
N SER A 329 -15.86 -9.81 -17.45
CA SER A 329 -16.67 -9.34 -16.32
C SER A 329 -16.35 -7.87 -16.04
N PHE A 330 -17.38 -7.02 -16.01
CA PHE A 330 -17.21 -5.57 -16.02
C PHE A 330 -17.27 -4.99 -14.59
N LEU A 331 -16.32 -4.11 -14.25
CA LEU A 331 -16.22 -3.37 -12.97
C LEU A 331 -16.46 -4.19 -11.68
N GLY A 332 -15.99 -5.44 -11.65
CA GLY A 332 -15.94 -6.25 -10.43
C GLY A 332 -17.25 -6.91 -9.99
N LEU A 333 -18.33 -6.82 -10.79
CA LEU A 333 -19.59 -7.49 -10.52
C LEU A 333 -19.69 -8.83 -11.28
N GLY A 334 -18.97 -9.83 -10.78
CA GLY A 334 -19.00 -11.21 -11.29
C GLY A 334 -17.66 -11.92 -11.14
N PHE A 335 -17.68 -13.19 -10.73
CA PHE A 335 -16.49 -14.03 -10.65
C PHE A 335 -16.63 -15.21 -11.61
N ASN A 336 -15.74 -15.31 -12.59
CA ASN A 336 -15.35 -16.57 -13.24
C ASN A 336 -14.01 -16.37 -13.96
N PHE A 337 -13.01 -17.15 -13.60
CA PHE A 337 -11.74 -17.24 -14.34
C PHE A 337 -11.90 -18.28 -15.46
N GLU A 338 -11.30 -18.04 -16.62
CA GLU A 338 -10.96 -19.16 -17.52
C GLU A 338 -9.97 -20.07 -16.79
N SER A 339 -10.23 -21.38 -16.80
CA SER A 339 -9.45 -22.35 -16.00
C SER A 339 -8.06 -22.64 -16.54
N GLU A 340 -7.77 -22.25 -17.78
CA GLU A 340 -6.52 -22.55 -18.49
C GLU A 340 -5.80 -21.25 -18.90
N PRO A 341 -4.45 -21.23 -18.87
CA PRO A 341 -3.67 -20.08 -19.30
C PRO A 341 -3.65 -19.96 -20.83
N PHE A 342 -3.64 -18.72 -21.34
CA PHE A 342 -3.60 -18.47 -22.78
C PHE A 342 -2.22 -18.79 -23.35
N VAL A 343 -1.16 -18.29 -22.72
CA VAL A 343 0.23 -18.73 -22.94
C VAL A 343 1.00 -18.76 -21.62
N ARG A 344 2.07 -19.55 -21.55
CA ARG A 344 3.06 -19.49 -20.47
C ARG A 344 4.31 -18.74 -20.94
N VAL A 345 4.89 -17.93 -20.05
CA VAL A 345 6.15 -17.21 -20.30
C VAL A 345 7.19 -17.47 -19.22
N VAL A 346 8.47 -17.36 -19.59
CA VAL A 346 9.62 -17.42 -18.66
C VAL A 346 10.33 -16.08 -18.69
N VAL A 347 10.64 -15.53 -17.52
CA VAL A 347 11.41 -14.28 -17.39
C VAL A 347 12.87 -14.51 -17.79
N GLU A 348 13.38 -13.73 -18.72
CA GLU A 348 14.78 -13.80 -19.20
C GLU A 348 15.62 -12.63 -18.70
N GLU A 349 15.03 -11.43 -18.61
CA GLU A 349 15.71 -10.20 -18.17
C GLU A 349 14.89 -9.52 -17.07
N VAL A 350 15.55 -8.95 -16.07
CA VAL A 350 14.89 -8.26 -14.94
C VAL A 350 15.63 -6.96 -14.64
N GLU A 351 14.89 -5.85 -14.61
CA GLU A 351 15.37 -4.54 -14.18
C GLU A 351 14.92 -4.25 -12.74
N SER A 352 14.96 -2.99 -12.28
CA SER A 352 14.42 -2.63 -10.96
C SER A 352 12.91 -2.83 -10.86
N LEU A 353 12.17 -2.24 -11.80
CA LEU A 353 10.71 -2.09 -11.72
C LEU A 353 9.95 -2.93 -12.74
N ASN A 354 10.64 -3.42 -13.78
CA ASN A 354 10.05 -4.22 -14.85
C ASN A 354 10.88 -5.50 -15.11
N SER A 355 10.33 -6.40 -15.92
CA SER A 355 11.02 -7.57 -16.44
C SER A 355 10.54 -7.88 -17.85
N LYS A 356 11.33 -8.66 -18.59
CA LYS A 356 11.02 -9.15 -19.93
C LYS A 356 10.96 -10.67 -19.91
N ALA A 357 9.91 -11.22 -20.48
CA ALA A 357 9.63 -12.65 -20.50
C ALA A 357 9.34 -13.14 -21.93
N THR A 358 9.78 -14.35 -22.25
CA THR A 358 9.62 -14.99 -23.57
C THR A 358 8.66 -16.16 -23.52
N GLN A 359 8.16 -16.60 -24.68
CA GLN A 359 7.28 -17.76 -24.78
C GLN A 359 7.95 -19.04 -24.21
N ASN A 360 7.28 -19.70 -23.26
CA ASN A 360 7.63 -21.07 -22.85
C ASN A 360 6.95 -22.07 -23.82
N PRO A 361 7.69 -22.81 -24.66
CA PRO A 361 7.07 -23.62 -25.70
C PRO A 361 6.22 -24.78 -25.14
N GLY A 362 5.02 -24.97 -25.70
CA GLY A 362 4.19 -26.14 -25.42
C GLY A 362 3.22 -26.02 -24.24
N VAL A 363 3.02 -24.82 -23.67
CA VAL A 363 2.02 -24.60 -22.61
C VAL A 363 1.14 -23.38 -22.90
N GLY A 364 -0.17 -23.61 -22.98
CA GLY A 364 -1.22 -22.62 -23.28
C GLY A 364 -2.05 -23.02 -24.50
N VAL A 365 -3.28 -22.52 -24.58
CA VAL A 365 -4.24 -22.80 -25.66
C VAL A 365 -4.32 -21.69 -26.73
N GLY A 366 -3.60 -20.58 -26.54
CA GLY A 366 -3.69 -19.36 -27.37
C GLY A 366 -2.54 -19.12 -28.35
N THR A 367 -2.76 -18.22 -29.31
CA THR A 367 -1.75 -17.79 -30.30
C THR A 367 -1.01 -16.55 -29.82
N TRP A 368 0.32 -16.52 -29.92
CA TRP A 368 1.14 -15.37 -29.48
C TRP A 368 0.76 -14.03 -30.13
N SER A 369 0.22 -14.05 -31.35
CA SER A 369 -0.27 -12.86 -32.08
C SER A 369 -1.38 -12.10 -31.35
N ASP A 370 -2.13 -12.78 -30.49
CA ASP A 370 -3.41 -12.28 -29.98
C ASP A 370 -3.27 -11.59 -28.61
N ILE A 371 -2.10 -11.72 -27.98
CA ILE A 371 -1.77 -11.09 -26.69
C ILE A 371 -1.67 -9.58 -26.92
N THR A 372 -2.27 -8.77 -26.04
CA THR A 372 -2.17 -7.30 -26.11
C THR A 372 -1.69 -6.71 -24.79
N VAL A 373 -1.20 -5.47 -24.83
CA VAL A 373 -0.98 -4.67 -23.62
C VAL A 373 -2.29 -4.59 -22.82
N GLY A 374 -2.19 -4.62 -21.48
CA GLY A 374 -3.34 -4.68 -20.57
C GLY A 374 -3.83 -6.09 -20.24
N TRP A 375 -3.20 -7.14 -20.79
CA TRP A 375 -3.34 -8.51 -20.30
C TRP A 375 -2.60 -8.68 -18.97
N PHE A 376 -2.94 -9.71 -18.20
CA PHE A 376 -2.29 -9.99 -16.92
C PHE A 376 -1.58 -11.35 -16.92
N ALA A 377 -0.49 -11.40 -16.20
CA ALA A 377 0.36 -12.55 -16.01
C ALA A 377 0.37 -12.92 -14.52
N LYS A 378 -0.03 -14.16 -14.20
CA LYS A 378 -0.02 -14.71 -12.85
C LYS A 378 1.21 -15.61 -12.70
N LEU A 379 2.01 -15.39 -11.66
CA LEU A 379 3.13 -16.23 -11.30
C LEU A 379 2.64 -17.68 -11.12
N PHE A 380 3.14 -18.55 -11.98
CA PHE A 380 2.89 -19.98 -11.94
C PHE A 380 3.94 -20.71 -11.10
N ARG A 381 5.21 -20.31 -11.21
CA ARG A 381 6.33 -20.93 -10.48
C ARG A 381 7.53 -19.97 -10.39
N ARG A 382 8.09 -19.77 -9.20
CA ARG A 382 9.40 -19.08 -9.05
C ARG A 382 10.56 -19.94 -9.59
N ALA A 383 11.60 -19.30 -10.12
CA ALA A 383 12.88 -19.96 -10.38
C ALA A 383 13.58 -20.39 -9.09
N ASN A 384 13.60 -19.48 -8.11
CA ASN A 384 14.31 -19.64 -6.86
C ASN A 384 13.34 -20.06 -5.76
N ALA A 385 13.64 -21.19 -5.13
CA ALA A 385 12.91 -21.74 -3.99
C ALA A 385 13.82 -21.79 -2.76
N ALA A 386 13.25 -21.58 -1.58
CA ALA A 386 14.00 -21.62 -0.33
C ALA A 386 14.50 -23.06 -0.07
N THR A 387 15.80 -23.22 0.15
CA THR A 387 16.43 -24.50 0.44
C THR A 387 16.44 -24.73 1.95
N VAL A 388 15.76 -25.77 2.40
CA VAL A 388 15.66 -26.10 3.82
C VAL A 388 16.25 -27.48 4.06
N VAL A 389 17.22 -27.61 4.96
CA VAL A 389 17.81 -28.91 5.31
C VAL A 389 17.15 -29.42 6.57
N VAL A 390 16.78 -30.70 6.58
CA VAL A 390 16.18 -31.35 7.74
C VAL A 390 17.27 -32.19 8.42
N SER A 391 17.67 -31.79 9.63
CA SER A 391 18.69 -32.49 10.42
C SER A 391 18.15 -33.83 10.94
N PRO A 392 18.90 -34.94 10.78
CA PRO A 392 18.51 -36.22 11.35
C PRO A 392 18.41 -36.15 12.88
N SER A 393 17.26 -36.51 13.44
CA SER A 393 17.05 -36.65 14.89
C SER A 393 16.67 -38.10 15.25
N PRO A 394 17.48 -38.82 16.04
CA PRO A 394 17.13 -40.16 16.51
C PRO A 394 15.85 -40.17 17.36
N GLN A 395 15.70 -39.16 18.23
CA GLN A 395 14.55 -39.00 19.13
C GLN A 395 13.28 -38.66 18.33
N GLY A 396 13.40 -37.82 17.29
CA GLY A 396 12.30 -37.36 16.44
C GLY A 396 12.03 -38.19 15.18
N SER A 397 12.58 -39.40 15.06
CA SER A 397 12.57 -40.17 13.80
C SER A 397 11.16 -40.40 13.20
N ARG A 398 10.13 -40.60 14.04
CA ARG A 398 8.73 -40.71 13.61
C ARG A 398 8.20 -39.40 12.99
N ALA A 399 8.41 -38.27 13.67
CA ALA A 399 7.98 -36.95 13.24
C ALA A 399 8.70 -36.51 11.96
N MET A 400 10.01 -36.76 11.86
CA MET A 400 10.80 -36.51 10.65
C MET A 400 10.31 -37.34 9.46
N GLY A 401 9.98 -38.62 9.68
CA GLY A 401 9.38 -39.46 8.65
C GLY A 401 7.96 -39.01 8.25
N GLN A 402 7.20 -38.40 9.16
CA GLN A 402 5.90 -37.80 8.85
C GLN A 402 6.06 -36.54 7.99
N LEU A 403 6.90 -35.60 8.44
CA LEU A 403 7.26 -34.38 7.70
C LEU A 403 7.70 -34.74 6.28
N GLN A 404 8.56 -35.76 6.11
CA GLN A 404 9.03 -36.23 4.80
C GLN A 404 7.93 -36.72 3.85
N ARG A 405 6.82 -37.25 4.35
CA ARG A 405 5.69 -37.72 3.53
C ARG A 405 4.69 -36.62 3.19
N GLU A 406 4.55 -35.62 4.06
CA GLU A 406 3.43 -34.68 4.04
C GLU A 406 3.80 -33.26 3.58
N TRP A 407 5.06 -32.83 3.73
CA TRP A 407 5.49 -31.44 3.51
C TRP A 407 5.09 -30.85 2.15
N ASP A 408 5.19 -31.64 1.07
CA ASP A 408 4.91 -31.23 -0.31
C ASP A 408 3.45 -30.77 -0.51
N SER A 409 2.52 -31.34 0.28
CA SER A 409 1.10 -30.94 0.25
C SER A 409 0.83 -29.54 0.81
N TYR A 410 1.81 -28.93 1.49
CA TYR A 410 1.73 -27.60 2.09
C TYR A 410 2.59 -26.54 1.37
N VAL A 411 3.23 -26.89 0.25
CA VAL A 411 4.07 -25.97 -0.53
C VAL A 411 3.20 -24.96 -1.29
N ASP A 412 3.53 -23.67 -1.16
CA ASP A 412 2.87 -22.59 -1.92
C ASP A 412 3.71 -22.24 -3.17
N LEU A 413 3.07 -22.22 -4.33
CA LEU A 413 3.68 -21.83 -5.62
C LEU A 413 4.28 -20.42 -5.60
N ALA A 414 3.75 -19.51 -4.76
CA ALA A 414 4.22 -18.13 -4.65
C ALA A 414 5.41 -17.94 -3.69
N ALA A 415 5.71 -18.93 -2.84
CA ALA A 415 6.93 -19.01 -2.04
C ALA A 415 7.35 -20.49 -1.90
N PRO A 416 7.90 -21.09 -2.97
CA PRO A 416 8.26 -22.50 -2.95
C PRO A 416 9.43 -22.72 -1.99
N VAL A 417 9.32 -23.80 -1.22
CA VAL A 417 10.30 -24.28 -0.25
C VAL A 417 10.61 -25.73 -0.61
N TYR A 418 11.87 -26.13 -0.65
CA TYR A 418 12.26 -27.54 -0.81
C TYR A 418 12.97 -28.05 0.43
N LEU A 419 12.45 -29.15 1.00
CA LEU A 419 13.04 -29.81 2.16
C LEU A 419 13.99 -30.94 1.72
N HIS A 420 15.26 -30.83 2.08
CA HIS A 420 16.29 -31.85 1.89
C HIS A 420 16.43 -32.69 3.16
N PHE A 421 15.99 -33.94 3.11
CA PHE A 421 16.05 -34.90 4.25
C PHE A 421 17.35 -35.70 4.32
N ASP A 422 18.19 -35.63 3.28
CA ASP A 422 19.56 -36.17 3.29
C ASP A 422 20.56 -35.00 3.23
N PRO A 423 21.30 -34.71 4.31
CA PRO A 423 22.35 -33.68 4.33
C PRO A 423 23.45 -33.86 3.29
N ALA A 424 23.71 -35.08 2.80
CA ALA A 424 24.70 -35.32 1.74
C ALA A 424 24.18 -34.90 0.34
N SER A 425 22.85 -34.85 0.16
CA SER A 425 22.17 -34.36 -1.05
C SER A 425 21.88 -32.85 -1.03
N ALA A 426 22.11 -32.19 0.11
CA ALA A 426 21.75 -30.79 0.31
C ALA A 426 22.71 -29.83 -0.40
N PRO A 427 22.22 -28.67 -0.89
CA PRO A 427 23.07 -27.59 -1.36
C PRO A 427 24.02 -27.10 -0.25
N ALA A 428 25.26 -26.78 -0.62
CA ALA A 428 26.33 -26.38 0.31
C ALA A 428 26.03 -25.10 1.14
N LYS A 429 24.98 -24.35 0.77
CA LYS A 429 24.43 -23.24 1.56
C LYS A 429 22.90 -23.32 1.54
N ALA A 430 22.34 -23.95 2.58
CA ALA A 430 20.90 -23.91 2.85
C ALA A 430 20.48 -22.51 3.33
N ASP A 431 19.23 -22.13 3.11
CA ASP A 431 18.64 -20.89 3.64
C ASP A 431 18.21 -21.08 5.11
N LEU A 432 17.71 -22.28 5.45
CA LEU A 432 17.30 -22.70 6.79
C LEU A 432 17.68 -24.15 7.09
N VAL A 433 17.79 -24.47 8.38
CA VAL A 433 17.90 -25.86 8.88
C VAL A 433 16.80 -26.13 9.90
N ILE A 434 16.06 -27.22 9.75
CA ILE A 434 15.08 -27.74 10.71
C ILE A 434 15.77 -28.78 11.60
N GLY A 435 15.63 -28.65 12.91
CA GLY A 435 16.06 -29.62 13.91
C GLY A 435 14.93 -29.97 14.88
N ILE A 436 15.23 -30.86 15.83
CA ILE A 436 14.41 -31.11 17.02
C ILE A 436 15.31 -30.94 18.24
N ASP A 437 14.84 -30.18 19.23
CA ASP A 437 15.54 -29.92 20.48
C ASP A 437 15.40 -31.07 21.50
N ASP A 438 16.17 -31.00 22.59
CA ASP A 438 16.12 -31.98 23.70
C ASP A 438 14.75 -32.01 24.42
N SER A 439 13.88 -31.02 24.16
CA SER A 439 12.51 -30.93 24.69
C SER A 439 11.47 -31.49 23.71
N SER A 440 11.89 -32.17 22.64
CA SER A 440 11.01 -32.72 21.60
C SER A 440 10.14 -31.68 20.87
N HIS A 441 10.68 -30.48 20.67
CA HIS A 441 10.08 -29.44 19.84
C HIS A 441 10.92 -29.17 18.59
N PHE A 442 10.27 -28.70 17.52
CA PHE A 442 10.98 -28.25 16.32
C PHE A 442 11.74 -26.95 16.59
N GLU A 443 13.01 -26.94 16.21
CA GLU A 443 13.83 -25.73 16.15
C GLU A 443 14.20 -25.38 14.69
N LEU A 444 14.38 -24.09 14.43
CA LEU A 444 14.85 -23.57 13.15
C LEU A 444 16.17 -22.83 13.37
N ARG A 445 17.13 -23.08 12.49
CA ARG A 445 18.44 -22.44 12.48
C ARG A 445 18.67 -21.73 11.14
N ASP A 446 19.43 -20.65 11.17
CA ASP A 446 19.82 -19.92 9.97
C ASP A 446 20.97 -20.62 9.19
N HIS A 447 21.37 -20.03 8.06
CA HIS A 447 22.47 -20.52 7.24
C HIS A 447 23.86 -20.47 7.91
N THR A 448 23.98 -19.92 9.12
CA THR A 448 25.20 -19.94 9.95
C THR A 448 25.13 -21.00 11.06
N GLY A 449 24.00 -21.68 11.21
CA GLY A 449 23.77 -22.71 12.23
C GLY A 449 23.25 -22.17 13.57
N ASN A 450 22.98 -20.87 13.66
CA ASN A 450 22.44 -20.24 14.87
C ASN A 450 20.93 -20.49 14.97
N THR A 451 20.45 -20.91 16.14
CA THR A 451 19.01 -21.09 16.41
C THR A 451 18.31 -19.73 16.38
N LEU A 452 17.21 -19.67 15.63
CA LEU A 452 16.39 -18.47 15.47
C LEU A 452 15.54 -18.26 16.74
N PRO A 453 15.62 -17.09 17.41
CA PRO A 453 14.82 -16.79 18.61
C PRO A 453 13.34 -16.56 18.24
N ASN A 454 12.44 -16.49 19.23
CA ASN A 454 11.07 -16.01 19.07
C ASN A 454 10.22 -16.77 18.02
N ILE A 455 10.42 -18.08 17.90
CA ILE A 455 9.63 -18.96 17.03
C ILE A 455 8.57 -19.71 17.86
N PRO A 456 7.31 -19.82 17.39
CA PRO A 456 6.27 -20.63 18.02
C PRO A 456 6.73 -22.08 18.18
N ARG A 457 6.61 -22.60 19.40
CA ARG A 457 6.93 -23.98 19.71
C ARG A 457 5.92 -24.91 19.03
N VAL A 458 6.42 -25.85 18.24
CA VAL A 458 5.64 -26.95 17.63
C VAL A 458 6.18 -28.25 18.20
N SER A 459 5.33 -29.06 18.81
CA SER A 459 5.69 -30.36 19.37
C SER A 459 5.78 -31.41 18.26
N VAL A 460 6.64 -32.41 18.44
CA VAL A 460 6.68 -33.61 17.59
C VAL A 460 5.43 -34.47 17.69
N ASP A 461 4.62 -34.28 18.74
CA ASP A 461 3.38 -35.01 19.01
C ASP A 461 2.10 -34.26 18.59
N ASP A 462 2.23 -33.04 18.03
CA ASP A 462 1.07 -32.26 17.57
C ASP A 462 0.40 -32.93 16.35
N GLU A 463 -0.93 -33.10 16.35
CA GLU A 463 -1.65 -33.74 15.22
C GLU A 463 -1.50 -32.96 13.90
N ASP A 464 -1.37 -31.63 13.98
CA ASP A 464 -1.17 -30.71 12.86
C ASP A 464 0.30 -30.25 12.70
N MET A 465 1.25 -30.99 13.30
CA MET A 465 2.69 -30.70 13.29
C MET A 465 3.22 -30.30 11.90
N THR A 466 2.96 -31.10 10.85
CA THR A 466 3.48 -30.80 9.51
C THR A 466 2.97 -29.44 8.99
N GLU A 467 1.67 -29.16 9.15
CA GLU A 467 1.08 -27.89 8.70
C GLU A 467 1.70 -26.71 9.46
N ARG A 468 1.87 -26.84 10.78
CA ARG A 468 2.45 -25.78 11.63
C ARG A 468 3.93 -25.54 11.33
N VAL A 469 4.73 -26.59 11.17
CA VAL A 469 6.14 -26.46 10.75
C VAL A 469 6.23 -25.77 9.39
N MET A 470 5.44 -26.21 8.40
CA MET A 470 5.48 -25.61 7.05
C MET A 470 4.99 -24.15 7.03
N LYS A 471 4.00 -23.78 7.86
CA LYS A 471 3.60 -22.37 8.06
C LYS A 471 4.76 -21.52 8.59
N VAL A 472 5.44 -21.98 9.64
CA VAL A 472 6.59 -21.27 10.22
C VAL A 472 7.72 -21.15 9.21
N VAL A 473 8.12 -22.25 8.56
CA VAL A 473 9.19 -22.27 7.54
C VAL A 473 8.90 -21.25 6.43
N LYS A 474 7.70 -21.28 5.86
CA LYS A 474 7.26 -20.33 4.82
C LYS A 474 7.31 -18.87 5.29
N HIS A 475 6.89 -18.61 6.53
CA HIS A 475 6.92 -17.28 7.14
C HIS A 475 8.35 -16.77 7.29
N ILE A 476 9.24 -17.59 7.86
CA ILE A 476 10.66 -17.26 8.04
C ILE A 476 11.37 -17.07 6.70
N SER A 477 11.13 -17.92 5.68
CA SER A 477 11.70 -17.72 4.34
C SER A 477 11.22 -16.42 3.67
N SER A 478 9.96 -16.04 3.89
CA SER A 478 9.41 -14.76 3.41
C SER A 478 10.07 -13.57 4.11
N PHE A 479 10.23 -13.64 5.45
CA PHE A 479 10.92 -12.61 6.23
C PHE A 479 12.41 -12.49 5.87
N GLN A 480 13.12 -13.61 5.76
CA GLN A 480 14.54 -13.65 5.39
C GLN A 480 14.80 -13.04 4.01
N THR A 481 13.88 -13.20 3.05
CA THR A 481 13.95 -12.50 1.76
C THR A 481 14.07 -10.99 1.96
N VAL A 482 13.18 -10.40 2.76
CA VAL A 482 13.20 -8.95 3.02
C VAL A 482 14.43 -8.56 3.82
N ARG A 483 14.83 -9.36 4.82
CA ARG A 483 16.04 -9.10 5.63
C ARG A 483 17.32 -9.07 4.78
N GLN A 484 17.45 -9.98 3.82
CA GLN A 484 18.59 -10.10 2.91
C GLN A 484 18.53 -9.13 1.71
N LEU A 485 17.49 -8.28 1.63
CA LEU A 485 17.33 -7.29 0.57
C LEU A 485 18.51 -6.30 0.60
N GLN A 486 19.29 -6.31 -0.50
CA GLN A 486 20.47 -5.47 -0.71
C GLN A 486 20.37 -4.76 -2.07
N HIS A 487 21.01 -3.59 -2.16
CA HIS A 487 21.12 -2.84 -3.42
C HIS A 487 22.20 -3.46 -4.35
N PRO A 488 22.12 -3.26 -5.68
CA PRO A 488 23.07 -3.84 -6.63
C PRO A 488 24.50 -3.35 -6.37
N ALA A 489 25.44 -4.29 -6.19
CA ALA A 489 26.82 -4.03 -5.76
C ALA A 489 27.65 -3.12 -6.69
N ALA A 490 27.19 -2.89 -7.93
CA ALA A 490 27.83 -2.01 -8.90
C ALA A 490 27.36 -0.54 -8.81
N THR A 491 26.51 -0.18 -7.84
CA THR A 491 25.85 1.13 -7.77
C THR A 491 26.25 1.93 -6.54
N SER A 492 26.54 3.21 -6.73
CA SER A 492 26.84 4.15 -5.64
C SER A 492 25.55 4.81 -5.14
N PRO A 493 25.32 4.88 -3.81
CA PRO A 493 24.11 5.48 -3.26
C PRO A 493 23.98 6.96 -3.64
N PRO A 494 22.75 7.46 -3.85
CA PRO A 494 22.51 8.87 -4.11
C PRO A 494 22.94 9.67 -2.87
N SER A 495 23.41 10.89 -3.06
CA SER A 495 23.83 11.72 -1.93
C SER A 495 22.61 12.04 -1.06
N HIS A 496 22.61 11.58 0.19
CA HIS A 496 21.54 11.83 1.15
C HIS A 496 22.09 11.83 2.58
N ASN A 497 21.25 12.15 3.54
CA ASN A 497 21.49 11.94 4.95
C ASN A 497 20.28 11.24 5.56
N PHE A 498 20.49 10.22 6.39
CA PHE A 498 19.47 9.53 7.16
C PHE A 498 19.95 9.33 8.60
N ASN A 499 19.30 10.04 9.53
CA ASN A 499 19.58 9.98 10.97
C ASN A 499 18.44 9.30 11.72
N LEU A 500 18.82 8.52 12.75
CA LEU A 500 17.95 8.11 13.84
C LEU A 500 18.52 8.71 15.12
N THR A 501 17.68 9.32 15.94
CA THR A 501 18.06 9.88 17.24
C THR A 501 17.11 9.37 18.32
N PRO A 502 17.60 8.71 19.39
CA PRO A 502 16.74 8.23 20.46
C PRO A 502 15.98 9.36 21.14
N GLU A 503 14.67 9.15 21.35
CA GLU A 503 13.79 10.13 21.99
C GLU A 503 13.23 9.60 23.31
N ILE A 504 12.95 10.50 24.26
CA ILE A 504 12.45 10.13 25.58
C ILE A 504 10.96 9.79 25.46
N VAL A 505 10.64 8.49 25.45
CA VAL A 505 9.25 7.99 25.49
C VAL A 505 8.50 8.62 26.67
N PRO A 506 7.39 9.36 26.44
CA PRO A 506 6.63 9.99 27.52
C PRO A 506 6.00 8.96 28.46
N LYS A 507 5.79 9.34 29.73
CA LYS A 507 5.34 8.42 30.80
C LYS A 507 4.03 7.71 30.45
N GLU A 508 3.09 8.41 29.83
CA GLU A 508 1.79 7.87 29.42
C GLU A 508 1.90 6.84 28.27
N TYR A 509 2.93 6.93 27.42
CA TYR A 509 3.22 5.97 26.35
C TYR A 509 3.96 4.74 26.91
N LYS A 510 4.88 4.94 27.88
CA LYS A 510 5.48 3.84 28.64
C LYS A 510 4.44 3.02 29.41
N GLU A 511 3.45 3.68 30.02
CA GLU A 511 2.33 3.01 30.71
C GLU A 511 1.40 2.24 29.76
N GLN A 512 1.40 2.57 28.46
CA GLN A 512 0.68 1.81 27.43
C GLN A 512 1.48 0.62 26.88
N GLY A 513 2.82 0.63 27.00
CA GLY A 513 3.71 -0.45 26.57
C GLY A 513 4.74 -0.09 25.49
N VAL A 514 5.00 1.20 25.22
CA VAL A 514 6.12 1.63 24.37
C VAL A 514 7.45 1.37 25.10
N LEU A 515 8.37 0.67 24.45
CA LEU A 515 9.70 0.33 24.99
C LEU A 515 10.74 1.40 24.65
N SER A 516 10.79 1.83 23.38
CA SER A 516 11.72 2.86 22.90
C SER A 516 11.07 3.75 21.84
N ALA A 517 11.66 4.92 21.59
CA ALA A 517 11.25 5.84 20.54
C ALA A 517 12.49 6.33 19.76
N GLN A 518 12.36 6.45 18.44
CA GLN A 518 13.41 6.98 17.57
C GLN A 518 12.84 8.11 16.72
N LYS A 519 13.45 9.29 16.79
CA LYS A 519 13.18 10.40 15.87
C LYS A 519 13.95 10.18 14.58
N VAL A 520 13.21 10.17 13.47
CA VAL A 520 13.68 9.94 12.10
C VAL A 520 13.90 11.28 11.39
N GLU A 521 15.04 11.45 10.73
CA GLU A 521 15.32 12.59 9.86
C GLU A 521 15.96 12.12 8.54
N PHE A 522 15.51 12.69 7.42
CA PHE A 522 16.10 12.43 6.10
C PHE A 522 16.24 13.72 5.29
N THR A 523 17.37 13.86 4.60
CA THR A 523 17.65 14.98 3.68
C THR A 523 18.20 14.46 2.36
N ASN A 524 17.61 14.88 1.24
CA ASN A 524 18.10 14.61 -0.10
C ASN A 524 19.19 15.63 -0.47
N HIS A 525 20.43 15.18 -0.63
CA HIS A 525 21.57 15.97 -1.12
C HIS A 525 21.92 15.67 -2.60
N HIS A 526 21.11 14.86 -3.27
CA HIS A 526 21.31 14.43 -4.65
C HIS A 526 20.73 15.47 -5.63
N ASN A 527 21.19 15.43 -6.87
CA ASN A 527 20.72 16.33 -7.93
C ASN A 527 19.44 15.87 -8.62
N LYS A 528 18.82 14.79 -8.12
CA LYS A 528 17.54 14.24 -8.59
C LYS A 528 16.58 14.06 -7.42
N VAL A 529 15.30 14.02 -7.74
CA VAL A 529 14.25 13.59 -6.82
C VAL A 529 14.56 12.17 -6.33
N LEU A 530 14.38 11.95 -5.03
CA LEU A 530 14.45 10.63 -4.40
C LEU A 530 13.08 10.27 -3.83
N TYR A 531 12.78 8.97 -3.74
CA TYR A 531 11.61 8.44 -3.06
C TYR A 531 12.08 7.49 -1.96
N ILE A 532 11.68 7.76 -0.72
CA ILE A 532 12.05 6.99 0.47
C ILE A 532 10.87 6.13 0.96
N THR A 533 11.18 4.90 1.36
CA THR A 533 10.28 3.99 2.10
C THR A 533 11.08 3.41 3.26
N ILE A 534 10.49 3.31 4.44
CA ILE A 534 11.11 2.68 5.61
C ILE A 534 10.24 1.50 6.00
N LEU A 535 10.80 0.30 5.92
CA LEU A 535 10.20 -0.92 6.45
C LEU A 535 10.77 -1.20 7.84
N ASP A 536 9.96 -1.72 8.75
CA ASP A 536 10.41 -2.27 10.02
C ASP A 536 10.34 -3.80 9.97
N LEU A 537 11.45 -4.47 10.31
CA LEU A 537 11.56 -5.91 10.42
C LEU A 537 11.63 -6.26 11.90
N SER A 538 10.52 -6.74 12.45
CA SER A 538 10.32 -6.88 13.90
C SER A 538 11.02 -8.08 14.50
N ALA A 539 11.23 -8.03 15.82
CA ALA A 539 11.70 -9.16 16.63
C ALA A 539 10.78 -10.41 16.61
N ALA A 540 9.58 -10.32 16.02
CA ALA A 540 8.62 -11.42 15.85
C ALA A 540 8.41 -11.83 14.37
N TYR A 541 9.40 -11.55 13.51
CA TYR A 541 9.41 -11.91 12.09
C TYR A 541 8.26 -11.28 11.27
N GLY A 542 7.75 -10.12 11.71
CA GLY A 542 6.88 -9.27 10.90
C GLY A 542 7.68 -8.30 10.05
N VAL A 543 7.08 -7.84 8.96
CA VAL A 543 7.57 -6.75 8.12
C VAL A 543 6.44 -5.73 7.99
N SER A 544 6.59 -4.55 8.58
CA SER A 544 5.66 -3.42 8.45
C SER A 544 6.28 -2.30 7.60
N GLN A 545 5.47 -1.36 7.10
CA GLN A 545 5.94 -0.11 6.48
C GLN A 545 5.68 1.00 7.48
N VAL A 546 6.76 1.58 8.02
CA VAL A 546 6.71 2.70 8.96
C VAL A 546 6.45 4.00 8.20
N PHE A 547 7.18 4.21 7.10
CA PHE A 547 7.14 5.46 6.34
C PHE A 547 7.15 5.22 4.82
N PRO A 548 6.38 5.99 4.02
CA PRO A 548 5.26 6.83 4.46
C PRO A 548 4.16 5.99 5.10
N SER A 549 3.40 6.58 6.03
CA SER A 549 2.15 6.01 6.50
C SER A 549 1.02 6.18 5.44
N GLN A 550 -0.20 5.73 5.76
CA GLN A 550 -1.41 5.89 4.93
C GLN A 550 -1.49 5.06 3.62
N ASP A 551 -0.79 3.93 3.57
CA ASP A 551 -0.75 3.03 2.41
C ASP A 551 -0.11 3.62 1.13
N ALA A 552 0.51 4.80 1.20
CA ALA A 552 1.25 5.40 0.10
C ALA A 552 2.45 4.54 -0.33
N ASP A 553 2.78 4.56 -1.62
CA ASP A 553 3.81 3.70 -2.20
C ASP A 553 5.21 3.99 -1.65
N SER A 554 5.60 5.27 -1.68
CA SER A 554 6.90 5.82 -1.25
C SER A 554 6.79 7.35 -1.14
N HIS A 555 7.57 7.99 -0.27
CA HIS A 555 7.52 9.44 -0.04
C HIS A 555 8.56 10.19 -0.88
N MET A 556 8.15 11.24 -1.60
CA MET A 556 9.03 11.97 -2.51
C MET A 556 9.78 13.12 -1.82
N VAL A 557 11.09 13.24 -2.07
CA VAL A 557 11.98 14.28 -1.52
C VAL A 557 12.76 14.95 -2.65
N GLU A 558 12.56 16.26 -2.85
CA GLU A 558 13.27 17.06 -3.86
C GLU A 558 14.76 17.28 -3.51
N PRO A 559 15.63 17.56 -4.51
CA PRO A 559 17.00 18.02 -4.28
C PRO A 559 17.11 19.15 -3.25
N GLY A 560 17.94 18.97 -2.22
CA GLY A 560 18.16 19.96 -1.16
C GLY A 560 17.00 20.11 -0.16
N LYS A 561 16.04 19.18 -0.15
CA LYS A 561 14.93 19.15 0.82
C LYS A 561 15.09 18.03 1.84
N SER A 562 14.45 18.23 2.98
CA SER A 562 14.30 17.25 4.06
C SER A 562 12.84 16.86 4.20
N ILE A 563 12.58 15.66 4.72
CA ILE A 563 11.26 15.31 5.23
C ILE A 563 11.00 16.03 6.56
N GLU A 564 9.74 16.22 6.92
CA GLU A 564 9.39 16.60 8.29
C GLU A 564 9.81 15.45 9.22
N SER A 565 10.54 15.77 10.28
CA SER A 565 11.02 14.75 11.21
C SER A 565 9.88 14.19 12.06
N PHE A 566 9.80 12.88 12.19
CA PHE A 566 8.75 12.19 12.94
C PHE A 566 9.35 11.17 13.91
N THR A 567 8.59 10.83 14.95
CA THR A 567 8.98 9.85 15.97
C THR A 567 8.31 8.51 15.69
N VAL A 568 9.07 7.43 15.81
CA VAL A 568 8.63 6.05 15.68
C VAL A 568 8.70 5.39 17.06
N ASP A 569 7.55 4.96 17.56
CA ASP A 569 7.42 4.24 18.83
C ASP A 569 7.51 2.73 18.61
N PHE A 570 8.42 2.08 19.33
CA PHE A 570 8.66 0.63 19.29
C PHE A 570 7.94 -0.07 20.44
N TRP A 571 7.16 -1.09 20.10
CA TRP A 571 6.27 -1.82 21.00
C TRP A 571 6.68 -3.28 21.07
N ALA A 572 6.50 -3.92 22.21
CA ALA A 572 6.65 -5.37 22.30
C ALA A 572 5.63 -6.10 21.40
N PRO A 573 6.08 -6.97 20.47
CA PRO A 573 5.20 -7.84 19.69
C PRO A 573 4.27 -8.65 20.60
N GLU A 574 3.06 -8.99 20.15
CA GLU A 574 2.08 -9.74 20.97
C GLU A 574 2.67 -11.06 21.53
N MET A 575 3.52 -11.74 20.75
CA MET A 575 4.21 -12.96 21.18
C MET A 575 5.13 -12.71 22.40
N LEU A 576 5.74 -11.52 22.49
CA LEU A 576 6.77 -11.14 23.45
C LEU A 576 6.26 -10.21 24.57
N LYS A 577 4.97 -9.84 24.60
CA LYS A 577 4.42 -8.92 25.61
C LYS A 577 4.60 -9.39 27.04
N ASP A 578 4.43 -10.69 27.28
CA ASP A 578 4.62 -11.29 28.61
C ASP A 578 6.10 -11.22 29.03
N ASP A 579 7.01 -11.40 28.07
CA ASP A 579 8.46 -11.33 28.27
C ASP A 579 8.96 -9.89 28.44
N ALA A 580 8.36 -8.91 27.75
CA ALA A 580 8.74 -7.50 27.79
C ALA A 580 8.53 -6.81 29.15
N ILE A 581 7.82 -7.45 30.07
CA ILE A 581 7.69 -7.02 31.48
C ILE A 581 9.00 -7.28 32.25
N ARG A 582 9.86 -8.20 31.78
CA ARG A 582 11.07 -8.60 32.47
C ARG A 582 12.18 -7.53 32.34
N PRO A 583 12.96 -7.22 33.39
CA PRO A 583 14.00 -6.19 33.32
C PRO A 583 15.20 -6.57 32.44
N ASP A 584 15.41 -7.87 32.20
CA ASP A 584 16.43 -8.43 31.32
C ASP A 584 15.96 -8.61 29.86
N PHE A 585 14.73 -8.18 29.54
CA PHE A 585 14.21 -8.28 28.18
C PHE A 585 14.94 -7.30 27.24
N GLU A 586 15.40 -7.83 26.12
CA GLU A 586 15.90 -7.04 25.00
C GLU A 586 15.32 -7.62 23.70
N MET A 587 14.90 -6.73 22.80
CA MET A 587 14.45 -7.09 21.45
C MET A 587 15.15 -6.20 20.42
N THR A 588 15.29 -6.72 19.21
CA THR A 588 15.95 -6.03 18.10
C THR A 588 15.03 -5.95 16.91
N ASP A 589 14.82 -4.73 16.44
CA ASP A 589 14.06 -4.40 15.25
C ASP A 589 15.03 -3.81 14.20
N VAL A 590 14.79 -4.06 12.91
CA VAL A 590 15.65 -3.57 11.83
C VAL A 590 14.86 -2.69 10.89
N LEU A 591 15.10 -1.37 10.96
CA LEU A 591 14.61 -0.42 10.00
C LEU A 591 15.39 -0.54 8.70
N LYS A 592 14.71 -0.93 7.62
CA LYS A 592 15.25 -1.04 6.27
C LYS A 592 14.80 0.16 5.45
N VAL A 593 15.73 1.09 5.23
CA VAL A 593 15.52 2.35 4.52
C VAL A 593 15.79 2.11 3.03
N ILE A 594 14.73 2.17 2.23
CA ILE A 594 14.78 1.95 0.78
C ILE A 594 14.63 3.28 0.06
N ILE A 595 15.58 3.60 -0.80
CA ILE A 595 15.66 4.85 -1.55
C ILE A 595 15.66 4.53 -3.05
N THR A 596 14.79 5.19 -3.80
CA THR A 596 14.59 4.97 -5.24
C THR A 596 14.60 6.30 -5.99
N THR A 597 14.92 6.30 -7.29
CA THR A 597 14.80 7.49 -8.15
C THR A 597 13.41 7.69 -8.75
N GLU A 598 12.50 6.72 -8.56
CA GLU A 598 11.14 6.70 -9.09
C GLU A 598 10.17 6.17 -8.02
N LYS A 599 8.92 6.67 -8.03
CA LYS A 599 7.85 6.25 -7.13
C LYS A 599 7.65 4.74 -7.21
N THR A 600 7.88 4.03 -6.11
CA THR A 600 7.96 2.56 -6.06
C THR A 600 7.17 2.02 -4.88
N ASN A 601 6.43 0.92 -5.07
CA ASN A 601 5.60 0.30 -4.03
C ASN A 601 6.27 -0.94 -3.43
N PHE A 602 6.45 -0.97 -2.11
CA PHE A 602 7.09 -2.07 -1.37
C PHE A 602 6.10 -2.93 -0.57
N ARG A 603 4.79 -2.73 -0.72
CA ARG A 603 3.74 -3.34 0.13
C ARG A 603 3.60 -4.86 -0.02
N HIS A 604 4.22 -5.43 -1.06
CA HIS A 604 4.33 -6.86 -1.28
C HIS A 604 5.30 -7.56 -0.31
N PHE A 605 6.23 -6.81 0.30
CA PHE A 605 7.09 -7.29 1.38
C PHE A 605 6.41 -7.34 2.75
N ILE A 606 5.21 -6.75 2.89
CA ILE A 606 4.51 -6.65 4.18
C ILE A 606 4.04 -8.03 4.65
N LEU A 607 4.57 -8.44 5.79
CA LEU A 607 4.34 -9.73 6.42
C LEU A 607 3.84 -9.46 7.84
N PRO A 608 2.73 -10.06 8.31
CA PRO A 608 2.31 -9.87 9.70
C PRO A 608 3.37 -10.45 10.65
N ASP A 609 3.40 -9.99 11.90
CA ASP A 609 4.08 -10.72 12.96
C ASP A 609 3.60 -12.18 13.01
N MET A 610 4.52 -13.06 13.40
CA MET A 610 4.19 -14.43 13.75
C MET A 610 3.44 -14.45 15.10
N ASP A 611 2.44 -15.33 15.22
CA ASP A 611 1.52 -15.42 16.37
C ASP A 611 1.69 -16.78 17.08
N LYS A 612 1.49 -16.81 18.41
CA LYS A 612 1.59 -18.05 19.24
C LYS A 612 0.68 -19.16 18.71
N ASP A 613 -0.49 -18.79 18.19
CA ASP A 613 -1.52 -19.73 17.72
C ASP A 613 -1.43 -20.10 16.22
N LEU A 614 -0.49 -19.53 15.44
CA LEU A 614 -0.36 -19.73 13.98
C LEU A 614 -1.69 -19.64 13.17
N LYS A 615 -2.64 -18.83 13.66
CA LYS A 615 -3.98 -18.69 13.06
C LYS A 615 -3.90 -18.19 11.61
N PRO A 616 -4.70 -18.74 10.68
CA PRO A 616 -4.61 -18.41 9.26
C PRO A 616 -5.03 -16.96 8.99
N ARG A 617 -4.04 -16.06 8.92
CA ARG A 617 -4.15 -14.79 8.19
C ARG A 617 -3.67 -15.01 6.77
N LYS A 618 -4.33 -14.37 5.79
CA LYS A 618 -3.90 -14.42 4.39
C LYS A 618 -2.49 -13.82 4.27
N LEU A 619 -1.50 -14.69 4.11
CA LEU A 619 -0.10 -14.33 3.92
C LEU A 619 0.05 -13.55 2.60
N ARG A 620 0.81 -12.44 2.63
CA ARG A 620 1.40 -11.85 1.42
C ARG A 620 2.73 -12.55 1.18
N THR A 621 2.93 -13.08 -0.03
CA THR A 621 4.04 -13.98 -0.36
C THR A 621 5.17 -13.24 -1.06
N ALA A 622 6.41 -13.41 -0.60
CA ALA A 622 7.58 -12.76 -1.17
C ALA A 622 8.76 -13.74 -1.35
N SER A 623 9.46 -13.62 -2.49
CA SER A 623 10.83 -14.10 -2.68
C SER A 623 11.51 -13.30 -3.79
N ILE A 624 12.76 -12.87 -3.56
CA ILE A 624 13.68 -12.18 -4.49
C ILE A 624 15.11 -12.55 -4.07
N ARG A 625 16.05 -12.64 -5.02
CA ARG A 625 17.49 -12.55 -4.71
C ARG A 625 18.14 -11.36 -5.44
N THR A 626 19.27 -10.92 -4.91
CA THR A 626 19.94 -9.61 -5.10
C THR A 626 19.90 -9.06 -6.54
N PRO A 627 19.61 -7.75 -6.72
CA PRO A 627 19.57 -7.14 -8.06
C PRO A 627 20.90 -7.23 -8.78
N ILE A 628 20.82 -7.57 -10.07
CA ILE A 628 21.97 -7.54 -10.98
C ILE A 628 22.18 -6.10 -11.51
N THR A 629 21.10 -5.33 -11.64
CA THR A 629 21.09 -3.92 -12.10
C THR A 629 19.94 -3.13 -11.46
N GLY A 630 20.17 -1.85 -11.11
CA GLY A 630 19.07 -0.99 -10.66
C GLY A 630 19.42 0.34 -10.00
N SER A 631 18.50 1.32 -10.07
CA SER A 631 18.65 2.66 -9.50
C SER A 631 17.97 2.79 -8.13
N TRP A 632 18.19 1.80 -7.26
CA TRP A 632 17.60 1.72 -5.94
C TRP A 632 18.58 1.22 -4.89
N PHE A 633 18.40 1.70 -3.67
CA PHE A 633 19.38 1.68 -2.61
C PHE A 633 18.73 1.26 -1.30
N VAL A 634 19.46 0.50 -0.50
CA VAL A 634 18.97 -0.02 0.78
C VAL A 634 20.03 0.22 1.83
N GLU A 635 19.62 0.80 2.94
CA GLU A 635 20.42 0.96 4.15
C GLU A 635 19.69 0.35 5.35
N ASP A 636 20.42 -0.43 6.15
CA ASP A 636 19.88 -1.09 7.34
C ASP A 636 20.26 -0.31 8.60
N ARG A 637 19.31 -0.18 9.52
CA ARG A 637 19.45 0.51 10.80
C ARG A 637 18.86 -0.33 11.91
N VAL A 638 19.70 -0.71 12.86
CA VAL A 638 19.30 -1.58 13.98
C VAL A 638 18.77 -0.72 15.12
N VAL A 639 17.62 -1.08 15.69
CA VAL A 639 17.04 -0.48 16.89
C VAL A 639 16.97 -1.57 17.96
N ILE A 640 17.50 -1.26 19.14
CA ILE A 640 17.48 -2.16 20.30
C ILE A 640 16.53 -1.56 21.35
N SER A 641 15.51 -2.32 21.73
CA SER A 641 14.50 -1.94 22.71
C SER A 641 14.62 -2.83 23.95
N ARG A 642 14.64 -2.22 25.14
CA ARG A 642 14.78 -2.94 26.42
C ARG A 642 13.52 -2.87 27.26
N GLY A 643 13.35 -3.88 28.12
CA GLY A 643 12.32 -3.91 29.16
C GLY A 643 12.49 -2.82 30.22
N PRO A 644 11.54 -2.69 31.16
CA PRO A 644 11.59 -1.66 32.19
C PRO A 644 12.78 -1.87 33.13
N ALA A 645 13.72 -0.91 33.11
CA ALA A 645 14.89 -0.92 33.98
C ALA A 645 14.49 -1.07 35.46
N VAL A 646 15.25 -1.91 36.19
CA VAL A 646 15.15 -1.98 37.65
C VAL A 646 15.44 -0.58 38.21
N LYS A 647 14.62 -0.10 39.15
CA LYS A 647 14.82 1.21 39.80
C LYS A 647 16.23 1.33 40.40
N GLY A 648 17.15 1.95 39.66
CA GLY A 648 18.55 2.07 40.06
C GLY A 648 19.44 2.59 38.94
N ASP A 649 19.35 2.04 37.73
CA ASP A 649 20.27 2.38 36.64
C ASP A 649 19.76 3.50 35.73
N THR A 650 20.60 4.52 35.56
CA THR A 650 20.44 5.60 34.58
C THR A 650 21.02 5.15 33.24
N ASP A 651 20.18 4.64 32.35
CA ASP A 651 20.61 4.08 31.07
C ASP A 651 21.02 5.20 30.08
N VAL A 652 22.33 5.31 29.81
CA VAL A 652 22.90 5.99 28.65
C VAL A 652 24.01 5.09 28.11
N GLY A 653 23.71 4.29 27.09
CA GLY A 653 24.64 3.34 26.50
C GLY A 653 24.29 3.01 25.06
N VAL A 654 24.95 3.69 24.13
CA VAL A 654 24.94 3.37 22.68
C VAL A 654 26.11 2.44 22.37
N LEU A 655 25.88 1.45 21.50
CA LEU A 655 26.90 0.78 20.69
C LEU A 655 26.46 0.80 19.22
#